data_AF-A0AA89BZW6-F1
#
_entry.id   AF-A0AA89BZW6-F1
#
_cell.length_a   1.000
_cell.length_b   1.000
_cell.length_c   1.000
_cell.angle_alpha   90.00
_cell.angle_beta   90.00
_cell.angle_gamma   90.00
#
_symmetry.space_group_name_H-M   'P 1'
#
loop_
_entity.id
_entity.type
_entity.pdbx_description
1 polymer ?
#
loop_
_entity_poly.entity_id
_entity_poly.type
_entity_poly.pdbx_seq_one_letter_code
_entity_poly.pdbx_strand_id
1 'polypeptide(L)'
;MSKSSNDKVDPKVINLSSKVLSENEIRILEKGLKFTPTPQRKNIEEISNDTAAFCRRLRLAEFFIDKDSTDDSLVANPSNFNPPRGRNQQLDKYIDYMSKFPIESLSQPAKSNIRKIERDAIERLRKDTNIVIKEADKGSAVVIMDREYYKSLCLSILQDESYYEETTNYSPSSVFESLAKIIQEHGSNLTKKEVDYLLDFDAKTSNFYGLPKIHKSKSISEQCEKSQTAYIQLQSPTDLKVRPIVAGPTCETQRISNLLDILLKPFIVNIRSYVRDTVDFLNRLPKQVSQNSVFVSFDATNLYSNIPHELGLEAIEYWLDQFPNSLHYRYSKNFVLESLKLILQNNFMHFNGKIYRQKLGTAMGTKVAPTYATLVLGYLEIKLYEKVGEKFGEEFKNNIIKSWKRYLDDCFIVWEDSIDKLMLFHEELNSLNPYIKFTIEYDQTELPFLDVMVIKRQGCIITDIYYKSTDTKQYLLFNSCHPRHTKNNVPYNLARRICTIVSDNDLLDLRLHELHQSLKQRNYPQNLILHGIQQARSHPRQDLLQIKNKTDKKVLPFVSTFNPKNPEFFQVLRSNATFLQQDATMQRVLNKFEIIKSKRQSASLKKILTKAKFSDEIPTETENNVQKCNNTRCGTCPFLQEGKDFKFKNGSKFTVRSSFNCTSSNLLYVITCNGCGENYIGQTGDTLRHRMTVHRQQIREPKYQCTPVSGHIRNCAKDVFPNFTVFPFYKFHKKTTEIERENKESLFISKFNPVLNAFLK
;
A
#
# COMPACT_ATOMS: atom_id res chain seq x y z
N MET A 1 4.80 10.93 -46.23
CA MET A 1 6.26 11.17 -46.28
C MET A 1 6.90 10.63 -45.02
N SER A 2 7.74 9.61 -45.18
CA SER A 2 8.44 8.89 -44.11
C SER A 2 9.52 9.76 -43.47
N LYS A 3 9.24 10.32 -42.29
CA LYS A 3 10.32 10.75 -41.38
C LYS A 3 10.90 9.48 -40.76
N SER A 4 12.15 9.16 -41.11
CA SER A 4 12.96 8.21 -40.36
C SER A 4 12.98 8.64 -38.90
N SER A 5 12.37 7.83 -38.02
CA SER A 5 12.44 8.03 -36.58
C SER A 5 13.89 7.80 -36.14
N ASN A 6 14.65 8.88 -35.94
CA ASN A 6 15.75 8.83 -34.99
C ASN A 6 15.14 8.34 -33.67
N ASP A 7 15.47 7.12 -33.26
CA ASP A 7 14.97 6.49 -32.04
C ASP A 7 15.45 7.30 -30.83
N LYS A 8 14.71 8.35 -30.48
CA LYS A 8 14.92 9.14 -29.28
C LYS A 8 14.74 8.21 -28.08
N VAL A 9 15.79 8.05 -27.30
CA VAL A 9 15.76 7.22 -26.08
C VAL A 9 15.34 8.11 -24.92
N ASP A 10 14.10 7.95 -24.45
CA ASP A 10 13.64 8.68 -23.27
C ASP A 10 14.46 8.30 -22.03
N PRO A 11 14.99 9.30 -21.26
CA PRO A 11 15.80 9.03 -20.08
C PRO A 11 15.05 8.22 -19.01
N LYS A 12 15.59 7.04 -18.70
CA LYS A 12 15.06 6.13 -17.68
C LYS A 12 15.59 6.45 -16.28
N VAL A 13 16.78 7.04 -16.23
CA VAL A 13 17.50 7.40 -15.01
C VAL A 13 17.86 8.88 -15.08
N ILE A 14 17.40 9.64 -14.11
CA ILE A 14 17.63 11.07 -13.98
C ILE A 14 18.46 11.30 -12.72
N ASN A 15 19.76 11.56 -12.92
CA ASN A 15 20.68 11.83 -11.83
C ASN A 15 20.76 13.33 -11.56
N LEU A 16 20.12 13.74 -10.48
CA LEU A 16 20.16 15.12 -9.97
C LEU A 16 21.19 15.33 -8.87
N SER A 17 21.94 14.28 -8.53
CA SER A 17 22.96 14.31 -7.48
C SER A 17 24.34 14.67 -8.03
N SER A 18 25.19 15.15 -7.14
CA SER A 18 26.63 15.34 -7.36
C SER A 18 27.38 14.03 -7.65
N LYS A 19 26.81 12.88 -7.26
CA LYS A 19 27.44 11.57 -7.45
C LYS A 19 27.49 11.18 -8.92
N VAL A 20 28.68 10.85 -9.41
CA VAL A 20 28.86 10.16 -10.69
C VAL A 20 28.57 8.67 -10.48
N LEU A 21 27.58 8.15 -11.20
CA LEU A 21 27.20 6.73 -11.12
C LEU A 21 28.10 5.87 -12.00
N SER A 22 28.52 4.71 -11.49
CA SER A 22 29.20 3.71 -12.32
C SER A 22 28.24 3.09 -13.33
N GLU A 23 28.77 2.59 -14.45
CA GLU A 23 27.99 1.94 -15.52
C GLU A 23 27.07 0.83 -14.99
N ASN A 24 27.55 0.04 -14.01
CA ASN A 24 26.76 -1.02 -13.38
C ASN A 24 25.62 -0.50 -12.50
N GLU A 25 25.79 0.66 -11.85
CA GLU A 25 24.71 1.32 -11.09
C GLU A 25 23.64 1.86 -12.04
N ILE A 26 24.06 2.52 -13.14
CA ILE A 26 23.16 3.01 -14.20
C ILE A 26 22.36 1.84 -14.77
N ARG A 27 23.04 0.77 -15.19
CA ARG A 27 22.41 -0.44 -15.76
C ARG A 27 21.40 -1.10 -14.83
N ILE A 28 21.60 -1.04 -13.52
CA ILE A 28 20.65 -1.55 -12.52
C ILE A 28 19.43 -0.64 -12.41
N LEU A 29 19.63 0.67 -12.37
CA LEU A 29 18.54 1.65 -12.25
C LEU A 29 17.68 1.70 -13.51
N GLU A 30 18.27 1.51 -14.70
CA GLU A 30 17.56 1.39 -16.00
C GLU A 30 16.61 0.18 -16.08
N LYS A 31 16.81 -0.84 -15.24
CA LYS A 31 15.84 -1.94 -15.12
C LYS A 31 14.50 -1.46 -14.56
N GLY A 32 14.52 -0.33 -13.84
CA GLY A 32 13.37 0.30 -13.21
C GLY A 32 13.11 -0.23 -11.80
N LEU A 33 12.55 0.61 -10.92
CA LEU A 33 12.33 0.27 -9.51
C LEU A 33 11.35 -0.90 -9.29
N LYS A 34 10.54 -1.26 -10.30
CA LYS A 34 9.66 -2.43 -10.28
C LYS A 34 10.39 -3.76 -10.53
N PHE A 35 11.62 -3.73 -11.03
CA PHE A 35 12.43 -4.93 -11.25
C PHE A 35 12.69 -5.67 -9.94
N THR A 36 12.57 -6.99 -9.96
CA THR A 36 12.83 -7.84 -8.80
C THR A 36 14.07 -8.71 -9.10
N PRO A 37 15.18 -8.51 -8.36
CA PRO A 37 16.33 -9.41 -8.46
C PRO A 37 16.01 -10.78 -7.85
N THR A 38 16.61 -11.85 -8.40
CA THR A 38 16.43 -13.20 -7.88
C THR A 38 16.96 -13.29 -6.43
N PRO A 39 16.13 -13.74 -5.46
CA PRO A 39 16.57 -13.94 -4.09
C PRO A 39 17.79 -14.87 -3.97
N GLN A 40 18.68 -14.59 -3.01
CA GLN A 40 19.88 -15.38 -2.83
C GLN A 40 19.62 -16.74 -2.16
N ARG A 41 18.67 -16.77 -1.22
CA ARG A 41 18.39 -17.93 -0.36
C ARG A 41 16.95 -18.40 -0.57
N LYS A 42 16.69 -19.67 -0.25
CA LYS A 42 15.32 -20.19 -0.09
C LYS A 42 14.68 -19.55 1.14
N ASN A 43 13.36 -19.40 1.14
CA ASN A 43 12.58 -18.90 2.28
C ASN A 43 11.64 -19.99 2.80
N ILE A 44 12.22 -21.13 3.20
CA ILE A 44 11.47 -22.31 3.67
C ILE A 44 10.60 -21.98 4.89
N GLU A 45 11.14 -21.23 5.86
CA GLU A 45 10.39 -20.78 7.04
C GLU A 45 9.12 -19.99 6.66
N GLU A 46 9.21 -19.14 5.63
CA GLU A 46 8.05 -18.39 5.15
C GLU A 46 7.01 -19.32 4.51
N ILE A 47 7.44 -20.36 3.78
CA ILE A 47 6.53 -21.37 3.22
C ILE A 47 5.83 -22.14 4.34
N SER A 48 6.52 -22.51 5.42
CA SER A 48 5.90 -23.20 6.55
C SER A 48 4.82 -22.32 7.22
N ASN A 49 5.10 -21.03 7.40
CA ASN A 49 4.11 -20.07 7.90
C ASN A 49 2.93 -19.89 6.93
N ASP A 50 3.20 -19.83 5.62
CA ASP A 50 2.17 -19.75 4.58
C ASP A 50 1.27 -21.01 4.57
N THR A 51 1.87 -22.17 4.85
CA THR A 51 1.19 -23.46 4.96
C THR A 51 0.28 -23.49 6.18
N ALA A 52 0.76 -23.03 7.34
CA ALA A 52 -0.07 -22.88 8.54
C ALA A 52 -1.24 -21.91 8.29
N ALA A 53 -1.00 -20.77 7.63
CA ALA A 53 -2.05 -19.81 7.29
C ALA A 53 -3.07 -20.39 6.30
N PHE A 54 -2.65 -21.23 5.36
CA PHE A 54 -3.57 -21.95 4.48
C PHE A 54 -4.39 -23.03 5.22
N CYS A 55 -3.75 -23.84 6.07
CA CYS A 55 -4.43 -24.84 6.88
C CYS A 55 -5.48 -24.19 7.80
N ARG A 56 -5.16 -23.02 8.38
CA ARG A 56 -6.11 -22.22 9.14
C ARG A 56 -7.30 -21.77 8.29
N ARG A 57 -7.07 -21.34 7.05
CA ARG A 57 -8.16 -20.97 6.12
C ARG A 57 -9.06 -22.16 5.78
N LEU A 58 -8.50 -23.35 5.60
CA LEU A 58 -9.29 -24.58 5.43
C LEU A 58 -10.16 -24.87 6.66
N ARG A 59 -9.61 -24.79 7.88
CA ARG A 59 -10.39 -24.94 9.12
C ARG A 59 -11.53 -23.94 9.19
N LEU A 60 -11.27 -22.66 8.88
CA LEU A 60 -12.31 -21.63 8.89
C LEU A 60 -13.39 -21.91 7.84
N ALA A 61 -13.01 -22.37 6.64
CA ALA A 61 -13.96 -22.70 5.59
C ALA A 61 -14.86 -23.89 5.97
N GLU A 62 -14.30 -24.92 6.59
CA GLU A 62 -15.05 -26.05 7.18
C GLU A 62 -15.99 -25.56 8.28
N PHE A 63 -15.49 -24.78 9.23
CA PHE A 63 -16.25 -24.34 10.40
C PHE A 63 -17.47 -23.46 10.05
N PHE A 64 -17.35 -22.64 9.01
CA PHE A 64 -18.39 -21.70 8.58
C PHE A 64 -19.14 -22.16 7.32
N ILE A 65 -18.96 -23.39 6.86
CA ILE A 65 -19.56 -23.84 5.59
C ILE A 65 -21.09 -23.74 5.58
N ASP A 66 -21.70 -24.11 6.71
CA ASP A 66 -23.15 -24.16 6.97
C ASP A 66 -23.63 -23.00 7.84
N LYS A 67 -22.79 -21.97 8.04
CA LYS A 67 -23.12 -20.81 8.86
C LYS A 67 -23.30 -19.60 7.95
N ASP A 68 -24.49 -19.01 8.00
CA ASP A 68 -24.69 -17.68 7.45
C ASP A 68 -24.04 -16.64 8.37
N SER A 69 -23.37 -15.68 7.74
CA SER A 69 -22.77 -14.57 8.48
C SER A 69 -23.88 -13.61 8.88
N THR A 70 -24.19 -13.56 10.16
CA THR A 70 -25.05 -12.52 10.76
C THR A 70 -24.28 -11.24 11.08
N ASP A 71 -23.00 -11.18 10.74
CA ASP A 71 -22.12 -10.05 10.99
C ASP A 71 -22.41 -8.91 10.01
N ASP A 72 -23.05 -7.85 10.51
CA ASP A 72 -23.38 -6.64 9.75
C ASP A 72 -22.30 -5.55 9.86
N SER A 73 -21.16 -5.86 10.52
CA SER A 73 -20.02 -4.95 10.64
C SER A 73 -19.44 -4.58 9.27
N LEU A 74 -19.31 -3.27 9.00
CA LEU A 74 -18.66 -2.76 7.77
C LEU A 74 -17.14 -2.89 7.83
N VAL A 75 -16.58 -2.87 9.04
CA VAL A 75 -15.15 -2.99 9.30
C VAL A 75 -14.90 -3.86 10.53
N ALA A 76 -13.83 -4.65 10.49
CA ALA A 76 -13.45 -5.49 11.62
C ALA A 76 -11.92 -5.71 11.65
N ASN A 77 -11.41 -5.94 12.85
CA ASN A 77 -10.04 -6.43 13.03
C ASN A 77 -9.90 -7.84 12.40
N PRO A 78 -8.72 -8.18 11.85
CA PRO A 78 -8.44 -9.57 11.47
C PRO A 78 -8.65 -10.49 12.67
N SER A 79 -9.51 -11.51 12.50
CA SER A 79 -9.79 -12.46 13.57
C SER A 79 -8.55 -13.28 13.90
N ASN A 80 -8.33 -13.57 15.19
CA ASN A 80 -7.36 -14.56 15.66
C ASN A 80 -7.98 -15.93 15.93
N PHE A 81 -9.29 -16.06 15.72
CA PHE A 81 -10.00 -17.32 15.92
C PHE A 81 -9.44 -18.41 15.00
N ASN A 82 -9.14 -19.56 15.59
CA ASN A 82 -8.80 -20.78 14.90
C ASN A 82 -9.74 -21.88 15.41
N PRO A 83 -10.53 -22.51 14.53
CA PRO A 83 -11.44 -23.57 14.95
C PRO A 83 -10.71 -24.69 15.70
N PRO A 84 -11.31 -25.24 16.79
CA PRO A 84 -10.67 -26.27 17.59
C PRO A 84 -10.40 -27.54 16.78
N ARG A 85 -9.36 -28.28 17.17
CA ARG A 85 -9.06 -29.61 16.61
C ARG A 85 -10.13 -30.62 17.05
N GLY A 86 -10.23 -31.75 16.35
CA GLY A 86 -11.15 -32.85 16.66
C GLY A 86 -12.52 -32.74 15.99
N ARG A 87 -12.83 -31.61 15.32
CA ARG A 87 -14.11 -31.42 14.61
C ARG A 87 -14.23 -32.29 13.36
N ASN A 88 -13.13 -32.42 12.62
CA ASN A 88 -13.08 -33.18 11.38
C ASN A 88 -11.73 -33.92 11.32
N GLN A 89 -11.79 -35.24 11.57
CA GLN A 89 -10.59 -36.06 11.67
C GLN A 89 -9.79 -36.10 10.36
N GLN A 90 -10.49 -36.05 9.21
CA GLN A 90 -9.85 -36.08 7.90
C GLN A 90 -9.07 -34.80 7.64
N LEU A 91 -9.68 -33.65 7.96
CA LEU A 91 -9.04 -32.35 7.89
C LEU A 91 -7.85 -32.26 8.86
N ASP A 92 -7.99 -32.77 10.08
CA ASP A 92 -6.91 -32.79 11.06
C ASP A 92 -5.71 -33.61 10.55
N LYS A 93 -5.93 -34.82 10.02
CA LYS A 93 -4.89 -35.66 9.41
C LYS A 93 -4.18 -34.96 8.26
N TYR A 94 -4.94 -34.32 7.36
CA TYR A 94 -4.37 -33.55 6.25
C TYR A 94 -3.49 -32.40 6.75
N ILE A 95 -3.96 -31.64 7.74
CA ILE A 95 -3.21 -30.51 8.32
C ILE A 95 -1.95 -31.00 9.02
N ASP A 96 -2.01 -32.12 9.76
CA ASP A 96 -0.84 -32.71 10.41
C ASP A 96 0.21 -33.14 9.40
N TYR A 97 -0.21 -33.80 8.32
CA TYR A 97 0.68 -34.19 7.24
C TYR A 97 1.33 -32.98 6.56
N MET A 98 0.54 -31.95 6.21
CA MET A 98 1.05 -30.72 5.60
C MET A 98 2.02 -29.96 6.51
N SER A 99 1.76 -29.93 7.82
CA SER A 99 2.60 -29.22 8.78
C SER A 99 3.93 -29.91 9.04
N LYS A 100 3.98 -31.24 8.89
CA LYS A 100 5.18 -32.08 9.06
C LYS A 100 5.90 -32.38 7.76
N PHE A 101 5.38 -31.92 6.62
CA PHE A 101 5.95 -32.24 5.31
C PHE A 101 7.39 -31.68 5.21
N PRO A 102 8.38 -32.50 4.82
CA PRO A 102 9.78 -32.08 4.75
C PRO A 102 10.02 -31.22 3.50
N ILE A 103 9.63 -29.94 3.53
CA ILE A 103 9.72 -29.02 2.38
C ILE A 103 11.17 -28.91 1.89
N GLU A 104 12.18 -29.04 2.76
CA GLU A 104 13.60 -28.97 2.38
C GLU A 104 14.03 -30.09 1.43
N SER A 105 13.36 -31.26 1.48
CA SER A 105 13.65 -32.39 0.62
C SER A 105 13.36 -32.10 -0.86
N LEU A 106 12.55 -31.07 -1.14
CA LEU A 106 12.22 -30.66 -2.48
C LEU A 106 13.34 -29.76 -3.05
N SER A 107 13.95 -30.20 -4.15
CA SER A 107 14.98 -29.45 -4.88
C SER A 107 14.38 -28.72 -6.08
N GLN A 108 14.85 -27.48 -6.32
CA GLN A 108 14.55 -26.76 -7.55
C GLN A 108 15.76 -25.93 -7.98
N PRO A 109 16.31 -26.14 -9.20
CA PRO A 109 17.36 -25.29 -9.73
C PRO A 109 16.81 -23.91 -10.09
N ALA A 110 17.57 -22.86 -9.79
CA ALA A 110 17.21 -21.51 -10.20
C ALA A 110 18.44 -20.70 -10.64
N LYS A 111 18.30 -20.06 -11.80
CA LYS A 111 19.31 -19.12 -12.33
C LYS A 111 19.07 -17.73 -11.75
N SER A 112 20.16 -17.02 -11.47
CA SER A 112 20.10 -15.59 -11.12
C SER A 112 19.76 -14.76 -12.35
N ASN A 113 18.88 -13.78 -12.21
CA ASN A 113 18.57 -12.82 -13.28
C ASN A 113 19.48 -11.56 -13.28
N ILE A 114 20.43 -11.49 -12.36
CA ILE A 114 21.47 -10.44 -12.29
C ILE A 114 22.84 -11.05 -12.00
N ARG A 115 23.89 -10.37 -12.45
CA ARG A 115 25.31 -10.72 -12.23
C ARG A 115 25.77 -10.35 -10.81
N LYS A 116 26.94 -10.86 -10.40
CA LYS A 116 27.54 -10.51 -9.09
C LYS A 116 27.83 -9.01 -9.00
N ILE A 117 28.45 -8.43 -10.02
CA ILE A 117 28.79 -7.00 -10.10
C ILE A 117 27.53 -6.12 -10.01
N GLU A 118 26.42 -6.53 -10.63
CA GLU A 118 25.12 -5.85 -10.52
C GLU A 118 24.55 -5.92 -9.09
N ARG A 119 24.78 -7.02 -8.35
CA ARG A 119 24.41 -7.11 -6.93
C ARG A 119 25.25 -6.20 -6.07
N ASP A 120 26.56 -6.16 -6.34
CA ASP A 120 27.49 -5.28 -5.62
C ASP A 120 27.12 -3.80 -5.87
N ALA A 121 26.66 -3.45 -7.08
CA ALA A 121 26.09 -2.14 -7.39
C ALA A 121 24.82 -1.83 -6.57
N ILE A 122 23.88 -2.79 -6.45
CA ILE A 122 22.69 -2.61 -5.59
C ILE A 122 23.10 -2.35 -4.14
N GLU A 123 24.06 -3.09 -3.60
CA GLU A 123 24.52 -2.91 -2.22
C GLU A 123 25.27 -1.58 -2.03
N ARG A 124 26.06 -1.13 -3.01
CA ARG A 124 26.68 0.21 -3.00
C ARG A 124 25.62 1.31 -2.96
N LEU A 125 24.65 1.28 -3.87
CA LEU A 125 23.55 2.26 -3.90
C LEU A 125 22.72 2.26 -2.62
N ARG A 126 22.47 1.07 -2.05
CA ARG A 126 21.68 0.90 -0.82
C ARG A 126 22.38 1.46 0.42
N LYS A 127 23.70 1.31 0.49
CA LYS A 127 24.53 1.76 1.63
C LYS A 127 24.90 3.24 1.54
N ASP A 128 24.79 3.83 0.36
CA ASP A 128 25.06 5.26 0.16
C ASP A 128 24.02 6.12 0.89
N THR A 129 24.48 6.86 1.91
CA THR A 129 23.65 7.73 2.73
C THR A 129 23.53 9.15 2.18
N ASN A 130 24.38 9.52 1.21
CA ASN A 130 24.48 10.87 0.66
C ASN A 130 23.46 11.12 -0.45
N ILE A 131 22.84 10.05 -0.98
CA ILE A 131 21.83 10.13 -2.03
C ILE A 131 20.45 9.67 -1.55
N VAL A 132 19.43 10.17 -2.22
CA VAL A 132 18.05 9.71 -2.11
C VAL A 132 17.58 9.23 -3.48
N ILE A 133 17.09 7.98 -3.53
CA ILE A 133 16.52 7.40 -4.74
C ILE A 133 14.99 7.41 -4.61
N LYS A 134 14.30 7.98 -5.60
CA LYS A 134 12.84 8.02 -5.70
C LYS A 134 12.38 7.62 -7.10
N GLU A 135 11.14 7.14 -7.18
CA GLU A 135 10.44 7.14 -8.46
C GLU A 135 9.95 8.56 -8.76
N ALA A 136 9.96 8.94 -10.03
CA ALA A 136 9.28 10.15 -10.48
C ALA A 136 7.77 10.06 -10.21
N ASP A 137 7.14 11.20 -9.95
CA ASP A 137 5.69 11.30 -9.73
C ASP A 137 4.88 10.79 -10.93
N LYS A 138 5.37 11.04 -12.15
CA LYS A 138 4.78 10.55 -13.42
C LYS A 138 5.91 10.04 -14.34
N GLY A 139 5.59 9.06 -15.19
CA GLY A 139 6.51 8.56 -16.23
C GLY A 139 7.49 7.43 -15.82
N SER A 140 7.43 6.95 -14.57
CA SER A 140 8.19 5.79 -14.05
C SER A 140 9.73 5.90 -14.05
N ALA A 141 10.29 7.07 -14.35
CA ALA A 141 11.74 7.31 -14.29
C ALA A 141 12.29 7.15 -12.85
N VAL A 142 13.57 6.77 -12.76
CA VAL A 142 14.28 6.69 -11.48
C VAL A 142 15.07 7.98 -11.26
N VAL A 143 14.79 8.67 -10.16
CA VAL A 143 15.40 9.96 -9.83
C VAL A 143 16.35 9.78 -8.64
N ILE A 144 17.59 10.24 -8.80
CA ILE A 144 18.62 10.24 -7.77
C ILE A 144 18.90 11.70 -7.41
N MET A 145 18.91 12.04 -6.13
CA MET A 145 19.15 13.40 -5.65
C MET A 145 20.17 13.37 -4.53
N ASP A 146 20.96 14.44 -4.38
CA ASP A 146 21.70 14.64 -3.14
C ASP A 146 20.71 14.74 -1.97
N ARG A 147 21.10 14.20 -0.83
CA ARG A 147 20.25 14.11 0.36
C ARG A 147 19.77 15.49 0.82
N GLU A 148 20.67 16.45 0.94
CA GLU A 148 20.33 17.82 1.38
C GLU A 148 19.43 18.54 0.38
N TYR A 149 19.64 18.33 -0.93
CA TYR A 149 18.76 18.88 -1.96
C TYR A 149 17.35 18.30 -1.88
N TYR A 150 17.20 16.99 -1.70
CA TYR A 150 15.88 16.38 -1.48
C TYR A 150 15.20 16.89 -0.20
N LYS A 151 15.98 17.10 0.86
CA LYS A 151 15.50 17.66 2.13
C LYS A 151 14.99 19.08 1.96
N SER A 152 15.73 19.95 1.27
CA SER A 152 15.30 21.33 1.05
C SER A 152 14.00 21.41 0.24
N LEU A 153 13.83 20.56 -0.78
CA LEU A 153 12.57 20.43 -1.54
C LEU A 153 11.38 20.00 -0.68
N CYS A 154 11.60 19.16 0.33
CA CYS A 154 10.55 18.74 1.25
C CYS A 154 10.25 19.83 2.29
N LEU A 155 11.29 20.47 2.83
CA LEU A 155 11.15 21.55 3.81
C LEU A 155 10.48 22.79 3.19
N SER A 156 10.72 23.10 1.92
CA SER A 156 10.04 24.21 1.24
C SER A 156 8.52 24.05 1.18
N ILE A 157 8.00 22.83 1.38
CA ILE A 157 6.56 22.57 1.53
C ILE A 157 6.16 22.65 3.00
N LEU A 158 6.90 21.98 3.89
CA LEU A 158 6.56 21.85 5.31
C LEU A 158 6.76 23.15 6.11
N GLN A 159 7.57 24.08 5.60
CA GLN A 159 7.81 25.40 6.19
C GLN A 159 6.80 26.46 5.70
N ASP A 160 5.85 26.10 4.82
CA ASP A 160 4.74 26.99 4.49
C ASP A 160 3.73 27.01 5.64
N GLU A 161 3.84 28.03 6.48
CA GLU A 161 3.03 28.21 7.70
C GLU A 161 1.53 28.38 7.41
N SER A 162 1.15 28.65 6.16
CA SER A 162 -0.26 28.70 5.73
C SER A 162 -0.92 27.32 5.79
N TYR A 163 -0.14 26.25 5.52
CA TYR A 163 -0.65 24.88 5.42
C TYR A 163 -0.16 23.98 6.54
N TYR A 164 1.04 24.21 7.07
CA TYR A 164 1.68 23.34 8.04
C TYR A 164 2.13 24.10 9.28
N GLU A 165 2.29 23.38 10.38
CA GLU A 165 2.99 23.86 11.56
C GLU A 165 3.90 22.76 12.11
N GLU A 166 5.10 23.13 12.55
CA GLU A 166 5.94 22.25 13.34
C GLU A 166 5.40 22.19 14.77
N THR A 167 5.29 20.99 15.36
CA THR A 167 4.73 20.83 16.70
C THR A 167 5.43 19.73 17.48
N THR A 168 5.63 19.97 18.78
CA THR A 168 6.07 18.98 19.76
C THR A 168 4.87 18.39 20.52
N ASN A 169 3.69 19.02 20.43
CA ASN A 169 2.46 18.64 21.10
C ASN A 169 1.72 17.54 20.32
N TYR A 170 2.39 16.42 20.09
CA TYR A 170 1.83 15.26 19.41
C TYR A 170 1.58 14.13 20.41
N SER A 171 0.32 13.70 20.53
CA SER A 171 -0.06 12.51 21.31
C SER A 171 -1.07 11.68 20.52
N PRO A 172 -0.72 10.46 20.09
CA PRO A 172 -1.70 9.55 19.50
C PRO A 172 -2.89 9.26 20.44
N SER A 173 -2.65 9.23 21.75
CA SER A 173 -3.66 8.91 22.75
C SER A 173 -4.79 9.93 22.77
N SER A 174 -4.52 11.22 22.57
CA SER A 174 -5.57 12.25 22.58
C SER A 174 -6.52 12.10 21.40
N VAL A 175 -6.03 11.62 20.24
CA VAL A 175 -6.88 11.32 19.08
C VAL A 175 -7.80 10.15 19.36
N PHE A 176 -7.30 9.11 20.04
CA PHE A 176 -8.11 7.96 20.45
C PHE A 176 -9.15 8.33 21.50
N GLU A 177 -8.80 9.16 22.49
CA GLU A 177 -9.74 9.67 23.49
C GLU A 177 -10.86 10.49 22.83
N SER A 178 -10.51 11.36 21.89
CA SER A 178 -11.48 12.15 21.11
C SER A 178 -12.40 11.25 20.27
N LEU A 179 -11.84 10.22 19.62
CA LEU A 179 -12.63 9.25 18.85
C LEU A 179 -13.55 8.42 19.75
N ALA A 180 -13.09 8.02 20.94
CA ALA A 180 -13.91 7.29 21.91
C ALA A 180 -15.10 8.13 22.38
N LYS A 181 -14.90 9.44 22.60
CA LYS A 181 -15.98 10.38 22.92
C LYS A 181 -17.01 10.48 21.78
N ILE A 182 -16.56 10.62 20.53
CA ILE A 182 -17.45 10.64 19.35
C ILE A 182 -18.26 9.35 19.25
N ILE A 183 -17.64 8.18 19.50
CA ILE A 183 -18.33 6.89 19.50
C ILE A 183 -19.36 6.82 20.64
N GLN A 184 -19.04 7.34 21.82
CA GLN A 184 -19.98 7.37 22.95
C GLN A 184 -21.20 8.25 22.67
N GLU A 185 -21.00 9.43 22.06
CA GLU A 185 -22.04 10.42 21.82
C GLU A 185 -22.89 10.09 20.58
N HIS A 186 -22.29 9.53 19.53
CA HIS A 186 -22.93 9.40 18.20
C HIS A 186 -22.88 8.00 17.61
N GLY A 187 -22.20 7.06 18.27
CA GLY A 187 -21.92 5.71 17.78
C GLY A 187 -22.72 4.59 18.43
N SER A 188 -23.91 4.87 18.97
CA SER A 188 -24.74 3.90 19.71
C SER A 188 -25.06 2.60 18.94
N ASN A 189 -25.11 2.67 17.60
CA ASN A 189 -25.41 1.56 16.71
C ASN A 189 -24.15 0.93 16.06
N LEU A 190 -22.95 1.30 16.49
CA LEU A 190 -21.73 0.62 16.08
C LEU A 190 -21.67 -0.76 16.74
N THR A 191 -21.29 -1.76 15.95
CA THR A 191 -21.06 -3.10 16.46
C THR A 191 -19.78 -3.13 17.29
N LYS A 192 -19.67 -4.11 18.21
CA LYS A 192 -18.45 -4.30 19.01
C LYS A 192 -17.20 -4.45 18.14
N LYS A 193 -17.27 -5.18 17.02
CA LYS A 193 -16.14 -5.37 16.11
C LYS A 193 -15.70 -4.07 15.43
N GLU A 194 -16.63 -3.16 15.16
CA GLU A 194 -16.32 -1.85 14.60
C GLU A 194 -15.66 -0.96 15.65
N VAL A 195 -16.14 -0.95 16.89
CA VAL A 195 -15.50 -0.23 17.99
C VAL A 195 -14.08 -0.77 18.24
N ASP A 196 -13.92 -2.09 18.32
CA ASP A 196 -12.60 -2.75 18.44
C ASP A 196 -11.72 -2.40 17.22
N TYR A 197 -12.29 -2.36 16.01
CA TYR A 197 -11.55 -1.92 14.84
C TYR A 197 -11.10 -0.46 14.98
N LEU A 198 -11.91 0.44 15.51
CA LEU A 198 -11.55 1.86 15.61
C LEU A 198 -10.54 2.13 16.73
N LEU A 199 -10.60 1.40 17.85
CA LEU A 199 -9.83 1.71 19.07
C LEU A 199 -8.72 0.68 19.40
N ASP A 200 -8.84 -0.60 19.03
CA ASP A 200 -7.84 -1.65 19.31
C ASP A 200 -6.85 -1.81 18.14
N PHE A 201 -5.86 -0.92 18.08
CA PHE A 201 -4.62 -1.14 17.30
C PHE A 201 -3.43 -0.27 17.70
N ASP A 202 -2.24 -0.80 17.39
CA ASP A 202 -0.98 -0.06 17.50
C ASP A 202 -0.87 1.00 16.40
N ALA A 203 -1.14 2.25 16.74
CA ALA A 203 -0.92 3.37 15.85
C ALA A 203 0.58 3.71 15.68
N LYS A 204 0.93 4.22 14.51
CA LYS A 204 2.26 4.78 14.19
C LYS A 204 2.08 6.06 13.39
N THR A 205 2.80 7.11 13.79
CA THR A 205 2.81 8.40 13.10
C THR A 205 3.13 8.24 11.62
N SER A 206 2.43 9.00 10.79
CA SER A 206 2.66 9.03 9.35
C SER A 206 4.06 9.55 9.01
N ASN A 207 4.63 9.11 7.90
CA ASN A 207 5.89 9.66 7.38
C ASN A 207 5.62 10.56 6.18
N PHE A 208 6.27 11.72 6.13
CA PHE A 208 6.25 12.58 4.95
C PHE A 208 7.36 12.20 3.98
N TYR A 209 7.06 12.21 2.68
CA TYR A 209 8.08 12.20 1.63
C TYR A 209 7.57 12.87 0.34
N GLY A 210 8.50 13.36 -0.47
CA GLY A 210 8.23 13.95 -1.78
C GLY A 210 8.48 12.96 -2.93
N LEU A 211 7.62 12.98 -3.96
CA LEU A 211 7.91 12.38 -5.27
C LEU A 211 8.30 13.47 -6.28
N PRO A 212 9.47 13.39 -6.94
CA PRO A 212 9.91 14.42 -7.90
C PRO A 212 8.95 14.59 -9.08
N LYS A 213 8.44 15.81 -9.29
CA LYS A 213 7.60 16.17 -10.43
C LYS A 213 8.45 16.58 -11.63
N ILE A 214 9.25 15.65 -12.15
CA ILE A 214 10.16 15.91 -13.28
C ILE A 214 9.45 16.49 -14.51
N HIS A 215 8.19 16.10 -14.73
CA HIS A 215 7.34 16.56 -15.84
C HIS A 215 6.89 18.03 -15.72
N LYS A 216 7.16 18.68 -14.58
CA LYS A 216 6.88 20.11 -14.36
C LYS A 216 8.16 20.96 -14.35
N SER A 217 9.33 20.34 -14.52
CA SER A 217 10.61 21.04 -14.58
C SER A 217 11.01 21.25 -16.04
N LYS A 218 11.20 22.51 -16.42
CA LYS A 218 11.66 22.91 -17.76
C LYS A 218 13.10 22.45 -17.99
N SER A 219 13.97 22.67 -17.01
CA SER A 219 15.40 22.29 -17.10
C SER A 219 15.59 20.79 -17.35
N ILE A 220 14.82 19.95 -16.66
CA ILE A 220 14.86 18.49 -16.86
C ILE A 220 14.25 18.12 -18.22
N SER A 221 13.13 18.74 -18.60
CA SER A 221 12.45 18.43 -19.87
C SER A 221 13.33 18.75 -21.08
N GLU A 222 13.97 19.92 -21.11
CA GLU A 222 14.91 20.31 -22.16
C GLU A 222 16.12 19.36 -22.24
N GLN A 223 16.64 18.92 -21.10
CA GLN A 223 17.75 17.96 -21.08
C GLN A 223 17.32 16.57 -21.56
N CYS A 224 16.11 16.13 -21.20
CA CYS A 224 15.52 14.91 -21.72
C CYS A 224 15.32 14.97 -23.25
N GLU A 225 14.95 16.14 -23.78
CA GLU A 225 14.74 16.32 -25.21
C GLU A 225 16.03 16.26 -26.01
N LYS A 226 17.13 16.79 -25.45
CA LYS A 226 18.46 16.76 -26.06
C LYS A 226 19.19 15.43 -25.88
N SER A 227 18.81 14.63 -24.88
CA SER A 227 19.48 13.36 -24.58
C SER A 227 19.23 12.31 -25.66
N GLN A 228 20.29 11.57 -25.98
CA GLN A 228 20.24 10.36 -26.81
C GLN A 228 20.43 9.08 -25.99
N THR A 229 20.53 9.18 -24.67
CA THR A 229 20.79 8.03 -23.78
C THR A 229 19.70 7.89 -22.73
N ALA A 230 19.58 6.69 -22.15
CA ALA A 230 18.63 6.40 -21.08
C ALA A 230 19.04 7.00 -19.72
N TYR A 231 20.13 7.76 -19.68
CA TYR A 231 20.69 8.40 -18.50
C TYR A 231 20.92 9.89 -18.76
N ILE A 232 20.46 10.74 -17.85
CA ILE A 232 20.84 12.16 -17.84
C ILE A 232 21.39 12.54 -16.48
N GLN A 233 22.32 13.49 -16.48
CA GLN A 233 22.84 14.11 -15.27
C GLN A 233 22.62 15.62 -15.35
N LEU A 234 22.00 16.19 -14.32
CA LEU A 234 21.73 17.62 -14.17
C LEU A 234 21.73 17.94 -12.68
N GLN A 235 22.68 18.72 -12.18
CA GLN A 235 22.81 18.94 -10.74
C GLN A 235 21.71 19.88 -10.20
N SER A 236 20.97 19.41 -9.19
CA SER A 236 20.07 20.21 -8.32
C SER A 236 19.26 21.33 -9.01
N PRO A 237 18.37 21.00 -9.97
CA PRO A 237 17.58 22.00 -10.69
C PRO A 237 16.69 22.84 -9.77
N THR A 238 16.70 24.16 -9.91
CA THR A 238 15.96 25.07 -9.02
C THR A 238 14.44 25.05 -9.25
N ASP A 239 14.00 24.63 -10.42
CA ASP A 239 12.59 24.59 -10.84
C ASP A 239 11.88 23.26 -10.51
N LEU A 240 12.59 22.27 -9.97
CA LEU A 240 11.99 21.00 -9.56
C LEU A 240 11.10 21.19 -8.33
N LYS A 241 9.87 20.68 -8.42
CA LYS A 241 8.95 20.56 -7.29
C LYS A 241 8.72 19.09 -6.95
N VAL A 242 8.29 18.80 -5.72
CA VAL A 242 7.90 17.45 -5.29
C VAL A 242 6.40 17.36 -5.02
N ARG A 243 5.80 16.19 -5.22
CA ARG A 243 4.44 15.87 -4.74
C ARG A 243 4.53 15.44 -3.28
N PRO A 244 3.88 16.13 -2.33
CA PRO A 244 3.86 15.71 -0.94
C PRO A 244 3.05 14.42 -0.78
N ILE A 245 3.58 13.45 -0.04
CA ILE A 245 2.89 12.21 0.31
C ILE A 245 3.01 11.98 1.82
N VAL A 246 1.87 11.72 2.46
CA VAL A 246 1.78 11.39 3.88
C VAL A 246 1.47 9.90 4.02
N ALA A 247 2.49 9.09 4.26
CA ALA A 247 2.33 7.65 4.44
C ALA A 247 2.06 7.27 5.90
N GLY A 248 0.78 7.13 6.23
CA GLY A 248 0.28 6.65 7.52
C GLY A 248 -0.56 5.37 7.41
N PRO A 249 -0.02 4.22 6.94
CA PRO A 249 -0.81 3.00 6.76
C PRO A 249 -1.41 2.45 8.07
N THR A 250 -0.92 2.91 9.22
CA THR A 250 -1.39 2.56 10.56
C THR A 250 -1.41 3.80 11.48
N CYS A 251 -1.63 5.01 10.96
CA CYS A 251 -1.76 6.18 11.84
C CYS A 251 -3.08 6.17 12.62
N GLU A 252 -3.16 7.01 13.63
CA GLU A 252 -4.27 7.19 14.57
C GLU A 252 -5.62 7.45 13.87
N THR A 253 -5.64 8.16 12.75
CA THR A 253 -6.86 8.46 11.98
C THR A 253 -7.16 7.44 10.88
N GLN A 254 -6.27 6.49 10.60
CA GLN A 254 -6.35 5.65 9.40
C GLN A 254 -7.58 4.74 9.37
N ARG A 255 -7.99 4.21 10.53
CA ARG A 255 -9.11 3.27 10.62
C ARG A 255 -10.45 3.96 10.57
N ILE A 256 -10.61 5.09 11.27
CA ILE A 256 -11.81 5.92 11.12
C ILE A 256 -11.92 6.48 9.70
N SER A 257 -10.80 6.87 9.08
CA SER A 257 -10.76 7.27 7.67
C SER A 257 -11.22 6.16 6.72
N ASN A 258 -10.83 4.90 6.98
CA ASN A 258 -11.33 3.76 6.21
C ASN A 258 -12.86 3.60 6.32
N LEU A 259 -13.40 3.75 7.53
CA LEU A 259 -14.83 3.62 7.76
C LEU A 259 -15.60 4.74 7.06
N LEU A 260 -15.17 6.00 7.19
CA LEU A 260 -15.81 7.12 6.49
C LEU A 260 -15.72 7.00 4.97
N ASP A 261 -14.62 6.48 4.43
CA ASP A 261 -14.51 6.21 3.00
C ASP A 261 -15.56 5.19 2.51
N ILE A 262 -15.89 4.17 3.32
CA ILE A 262 -16.97 3.22 3.02
C ILE A 262 -18.33 3.92 3.09
N LEU A 263 -18.56 4.75 4.11
CA LEU A 263 -19.85 5.42 4.35
C LEU A 263 -20.15 6.53 3.33
N LEU A 264 -19.14 7.23 2.83
CA LEU A 264 -19.31 8.38 1.94
C LEU A 264 -19.28 8.02 0.45
N LYS A 265 -18.70 6.88 0.07
CA LYS A 265 -18.67 6.42 -1.33
C LYS A 265 -20.05 6.33 -2.01
N PRO A 266 -21.11 5.84 -1.36
CA PRO A 266 -22.44 5.80 -1.95
C PRO A 266 -22.96 7.14 -2.46
N PHE A 267 -22.50 8.27 -1.89
CA PHE A 267 -22.93 9.60 -2.30
C PHE A 267 -22.35 10.05 -3.64
N ILE A 268 -21.21 9.48 -4.08
CA ILE A 268 -20.53 9.89 -5.31
C ILE A 268 -21.43 9.72 -6.54
N VAL A 269 -22.31 8.71 -6.55
CA VAL A 269 -23.19 8.42 -7.69
C VAL A 269 -24.22 9.53 -7.95
N ASN A 270 -24.46 10.40 -6.97
CA ASN A 270 -25.39 11.53 -7.08
C ASN A 270 -24.76 12.73 -7.80
N ILE A 271 -23.44 12.72 -8.03
CA ILE A 271 -22.73 13.79 -8.75
C ILE A 271 -22.87 13.56 -10.26
N ARG A 272 -23.56 14.47 -10.96
CA ARG A 272 -23.85 14.35 -12.41
C ARG A 272 -22.59 14.33 -13.29
N SER A 273 -21.57 15.10 -12.92
CA SER A 273 -20.32 15.24 -13.65
C SER A 273 -19.38 14.03 -13.49
N TYR A 274 -19.61 13.20 -12.46
CA TYR A 274 -18.66 12.19 -12.03
C TYR A 274 -18.39 11.14 -13.11
N VAL A 275 -17.12 11.02 -13.47
CA VAL A 275 -16.55 9.99 -14.32
C VAL A 275 -15.82 8.98 -13.44
N ARG A 276 -16.18 7.70 -13.55
CA ARG A 276 -15.58 6.64 -12.73
C ARG A 276 -14.18 6.23 -13.21
N ASP A 277 -14.01 6.12 -14.53
CA ASP A 277 -12.78 5.65 -15.18
C ASP A 277 -12.79 6.01 -16.67
N THR A 278 -11.71 5.67 -17.37
CA THR A 278 -11.55 5.86 -18.82
C THR A 278 -12.68 5.25 -19.64
N VAL A 279 -13.20 4.08 -19.27
CA VAL A 279 -14.27 3.41 -20.03
C VAL A 279 -15.58 4.16 -19.87
N ASP A 280 -15.90 4.60 -18.67
CA ASP A 280 -17.06 5.47 -18.40
C ASP A 280 -16.94 6.80 -19.16
N PHE A 281 -15.75 7.41 -19.21
CA PHE A 281 -15.52 8.60 -20.03
C PHE A 281 -15.77 8.37 -21.52
N LEU A 282 -15.17 7.32 -22.10
CA LEU A 282 -15.34 6.97 -23.51
C LEU A 282 -16.80 6.72 -23.88
N ASN A 283 -17.59 6.13 -22.99
CA ASN A 283 -19.03 5.90 -23.20
C ASN A 283 -19.87 7.18 -23.12
N ARG A 284 -19.36 8.24 -22.49
CA ARG A 284 -20.04 9.53 -22.32
C ARG A 284 -19.59 10.60 -23.34
N LEU A 285 -18.57 10.32 -24.15
CA LEU A 285 -18.16 11.21 -25.23
C LEU A 285 -19.23 11.28 -26.32
N PRO A 286 -19.55 12.49 -26.84
CA PRO A 286 -20.44 12.60 -27.99
C PRO A 286 -19.76 12.01 -29.24
N LYS A 287 -20.53 11.40 -30.15
CA LYS A 287 -19.99 10.87 -31.41
C LYS A 287 -19.64 11.98 -32.41
N GLN A 288 -20.41 13.05 -32.38
CA GLN A 288 -20.29 14.20 -33.27
C GLN A 288 -20.25 15.49 -32.44
N VAL A 289 -19.51 16.46 -32.93
CA VAL A 289 -19.38 17.80 -32.33
C VAL A 289 -19.37 18.85 -33.43
N SER A 290 -19.79 20.07 -33.10
CA SER A 290 -19.72 21.21 -34.03
C SER A 290 -18.28 21.47 -34.49
N GLN A 291 -18.10 21.92 -35.73
CA GLN A 291 -16.76 22.31 -36.23
C GLN A 291 -16.15 23.44 -35.39
N ASN A 292 -16.99 24.30 -34.83
CA ASN A 292 -16.57 25.44 -34.01
C ASN A 292 -16.39 25.06 -32.53
N SER A 293 -16.69 23.82 -32.14
CA SER A 293 -16.55 23.42 -30.73
C SER A 293 -15.08 23.37 -30.31
N VAL A 294 -14.82 23.75 -29.08
CA VAL A 294 -13.49 23.75 -28.47
C VAL A 294 -13.46 22.69 -27.37
N PHE A 295 -12.41 21.87 -27.31
CA PHE A 295 -12.22 20.99 -26.17
C PHE A 295 -11.52 21.77 -25.06
N VAL A 296 -12.05 21.68 -23.84
CA VAL A 296 -11.52 22.40 -22.70
C VAL A 296 -11.31 21.44 -21.54
N SER A 297 -10.16 21.57 -20.88
CA SER A 297 -9.79 20.90 -19.66
C SER A 297 -9.58 21.93 -18.55
N PHE A 298 -10.04 21.60 -17.35
CA PHE A 298 -9.74 22.36 -16.15
C PHE A 298 -9.06 21.45 -15.11
N ASP A 299 -7.96 21.91 -14.51
CA ASP A 299 -7.23 21.18 -13.46
C ASP A 299 -7.25 21.99 -12.15
N ALA A 300 -7.78 21.38 -11.09
CA ALA A 300 -7.81 21.97 -9.76
C ALA A 300 -6.40 21.99 -9.14
N THR A 301 -5.85 23.18 -8.94
CA THR A 301 -4.48 23.36 -8.48
C THR A 301 -4.31 22.92 -7.03
N ASN A 302 -3.48 21.90 -6.80
CA ASN A 302 -3.14 21.36 -5.47
C ASN A 302 -4.37 21.07 -4.60
N LEU A 303 -5.47 20.59 -5.20
CA LEU A 303 -6.80 20.45 -4.59
C LEU A 303 -6.77 20.00 -3.13
N TYR A 304 -6.18 18.83 -2.85
CA TYR A 304 -6.20 18.23 -1.51
C TYR A 304 -5.63 19.15 -0.42
N SER A 305 -4.58 19.92 -0.72
CA SER A 305 -3.97 20.84 0.25
C SER A 305 -4.77 22.13 0.43
N ASN A 306 -5.68 22.44 -0.50
CA ASN A 306 -6.35 23.73 -0.58
C ASN A 306 -7.81 23.70 -0.15
N ILE A 307 -8.40 22.54 0.15
CA ILE A 307 -9.79 22.47 0.63
C ILE A 307 -9.86 23.00 2.07
N PRO A 308 -10.56 24.12 2.34
CA PRO A 308 -10.78 24.58 3.71
C PRO A 308 -11.63 23.56 4.48
N HIS A 309 -11.30 23.31 5.76
CA HIS A 309 -12.02 22.31 6.55
C HIS A 309 -13.51 22.62 6.66
N GLU A 310 -13.88 23.88 6.88
CA GLU A 310 -15.27 24.33 6.97
C GLU A 310 -16.05 24.08 5.68
N LEU A 311 -15.49 24.46 4.51
CA LEU A 311 -16.10 24.14 3.20
C LEU A 311 -16.29 22.63 3.03
N GLY A 312 -15.31 21.86 3.49
CA GLY A 312 -15.36 20.41 3.46
C GLY A 312 -16.51 19.83 4.27
N LEU A 313 -16.68 20.32 5.50
CA LEU A 313 -17.75 19.89 6.39
C LEU A 313 -19.12 20.32 5.84
N GLU A 314 -19.26 21.56 5.37
CA GLU A 314 -20.46 22.09 4.71
C GLU A 314 -20.87 21.23 3.51
N ALA A 315 -19.91 20.87 2.64
CA ALA A 315 -20.18 20.04 1.48
C ALA A 315 -20.67 18.64 1.88
N ILE A 316 -20.03 18.00 2.86
CA ILE A 316 -20.44 16.66 3.31
C ILE A 316 -21.79 16.70 4.01
N GLU A 317 -22.04 17.73 4.82
CA GLU A 317 -23.34 17.99 5.43
C GLU A 317 -24.45 18.12 4.37
N TYR A 318 -24.22 18.90 3.32
CA TYR A 318 -25.14 19.02 2.19
C TYR A 318 -25.51 17.65 1.60
N TRP A 319 -24.52 16.80 1.31
CA TRP A 319 -24.78 15.47 0.75
C TRP A 319 -25.58 14.58 1.70
N LEU A 320 -25.26 14.61 2.99
CA LEU A 320 -25.97 13.85 4.03
C LEU A 320 -27.43 14.28 4.15
N ASP A 321 -27.71 15.58 4.01
CA ASP A 321 -29.07 16.12 4.11
C ASP A 321 -29.91 15.88 2.84
N GLN A 322 -29.29 16.01 1.66
CA GLN A 322 -29.99 15.81 0.39
C GLN A 322 -30.24 14.33 0.07
N PHE A 323 -29.35 13.44 0.51
CA PHE A 323 -29.42 12.01 0.20
C PHE A 323 -29.29 11.13 1.46
N PRO A 324 -30.14 11.29 2.48
CA PRO A 324 -30.01 10.58 3.76
C PRO A 324 -30.03 9.05 3.60
N ASN A 325 -30.78 8.55 2.61
CA ASN A 325 -30.87 7.12 2.29
C ASN A 325 -29.56 6.53 1.70
N SER A 326 -28.60 7.36 1.27
CA SER A 326 -27.28 6.89 0.83
C SER A 326 -26.37 6.55 2.01
N LEU A 327 -26.64 7.10 3.20
CA LEU A 327 -25.91 6.74 4.41
C LEU A 327 -26.41 5.37 4.92
N HIS A 328 -25.47 4.54 5.35
CA HIS A 328 -25.82 3.28 6.00
C HIS A 328 -26.64 3.55 7.27
N TYR A 329 -27.83 2.93 7.38
CA TYR A 329 -28.85 3.22 8.41
C TYR A 329 -28.38 3.18 9.88
N ARG A 330 -27.31 2.42 10.19
CA ARG A 330 -26.70 2.38 11.54
C ARG A 330 -25.93 3.64 11.92
N TYR A 331 -25.55 4.48 10.97
CA TYR A 331 -24.68 5.62 11.24
C TYR A 331 -25.47 6.93 11.22
N SER A 332 -25.14 7.82 12.16
CA SER A 332 -25.74 9.15 12.23
C SER A 332 -24.94 10.17 11.42
N LYS A 333 -25.62 11.24 10.96
CA LYS A 333 -24.99 12.41 10.34
C LYS A 333 -23.87 12.98 11.22
N ASN A 334 -24.15 13.18 12.51
CA ASN A 334 -23.20 13.77 13.47
C ASN A 334 -21.95 12.89 13.66
N PHE A 335 -22.12 11.55 13.70
CA PHE A 335 -20.96 10.64 13.74
C PHE A 335 -20.02 10.88 12.55
N VAL A 336 -20.57 11.02 11.34
CA VAL A 336 -19.78 11.24 10.12
C VAL A 336 -19.05 12.59 10.16
N LEU A 337 -19.76 13.68 10.50
CA LEU A 337 -19.19 15.02 10.50
C LEU A 337 -18.10 15.20 11.57
N GLU A 338 -18.35 14.78 12.81
CA GLU A 338 -17.37 14.89 13.90
C GLU A 338 -16.16 13.97 13.66
N SER A 339 -16.38 12.76 13.13
CA SER A 339 -15.28 11.87 12.74
C SER A 339 -14.44 12.45 11.60
N LEU A 340 -15.07 13.12 10.62
CA LEU A 340 -14.37 13.77 9.52
C LEU A 340 -13.54 14.95 10.03
N LYS A 341 -14.12 15.78 10.91
CA LYS A 341 -13.43 16.88 11.58
C LYS A 341 -12.20 16.39 12.34
N LEU A 342 -12.33 15.30 13.10
CA LEU A 342 -11.21 14.66 13.79
C LEU A 342 -10.10 14.27 12.81
N ILE A 343 -10.42 13.67 11.66
CA ILE A 343 -9.44 13.29 10.64
C ILE A 343 -8.73 14.53 10.07
N LEU A 344 -9.49 15.57 9.71
CA LEU A 344 -8.96 16.79 9.09
C LEU A 344 -8.01 17.55 10.02
N GLN A 345 -8.31 17.59 11.32
CA GLN A 345 -7.54 18.33 12.32
C GLN A 345 -6.30 17.59 12.86
N ASN A 346 -6.21 16.27 12.64
CA ASN A 346 -5.16 15.41 13.19
C ASN A 346 -4.29 14.76 12.11
N ASN A 347 -3.95 15.52 11.08
CA ASN A 347 -3.03 15.11 10.02
C ASN A 347 -1.58 15.35 10.45
N PHE A 348 -1.03 14.47 11.29
CA PHE A 348 0.35 14.52 11.75
C PHE A 348 1.29 13.71 10.86
N MET A 349 2.49 14.25 10.61
CA MET A 349 3.52 13.62 9.82
C MET A 349 4.92 13.90 10.34
N HIS A 350 5.76 12.87 10.29
CA HIS A 350 7.15 12.96 10.67
C HIS A 350 8.03 13.22 9.43
N PHE A 351 8.91 14.21 9.53
CA PHE A 351 9.98 14.46 8.57
C PHE A 351 11.24 14.90 9.30
N ASN A 352 12.36 14.23 9.04
CA ASN A 352 13.68 14.64 9.53
C ASN A 352 13.79 14.92 11.04
N GLY A 353 13.31 13.98 11.88
CA GLY A 353 13.31 14.11 13.34
C GLY A 353 12.23 15.02 13.91
N LYS A 354 11.50 15.75 13.06
CA LYS A 354 10.46 16.71 13.45
C LYS A 354 9.07 16.20 13.10
N ILE A 355 8.07 16.69 13.84
CA ILE A 355 6.65 16.40 13.61
C ILE A 355 5.99 17.68 13.10
N TYR A 356 5.21 17.52 12.03
CA TYR A 356 4.42 18.58 11.41
C TYR A 356 2.95 18.20 11.46
N ARG A 357 2.08 19.19 11.65
CA ARG A 357 0.63 19.06 11.50
C ARG A 357 0.17 19.88 10.30
N GLN A 358 -0.63 19.27 9.43
CA GLN A 358 -1.29 19.99 8.34
C GLN A 358 -2.56 20.67 8.89
N LYS A 359 -2.61 22.00 8.82
CA LYS A 359 -3.70 22.85 9.32
C LYS A 359 -4.80 23.11 8.27
N LEU A 360 -4.44 23.07 6.98
CA LEU A 360 -5.34 23.35 5.86
C LEU A 360 -5.31 22.20 4.85
N GLY A 361 -6.47 21.88 4.29
CA GLY A 361 -6.62 20.75 3.37
C GLY A 361 -6.70 19.41 4.08
N THR A 362 -6.49 18.35 3.30
CA THR A 362 -6.46 16.97 3.74
C THR A 362 -5.16 16.29 3.30
N ALA A 363 -4.65 15.38 4.11
CA ALA A 363 -3.39 14.71 3.82
C ALA A 363 -3.50 13.76 2.62
N MET A 364 -2.58 13.93 1.65
CA MET A 364 -2.44 13.03 0.51
C MET A 364 -1.90 11.66 0.98
N GLY A 365 -2.81 10.72 1.21
CA GLY A 365 -2.51 9.38 1.74
C GLY A 365 -3.59 8.82 2.68
N THR A 366 -4.45 9.70 3.17
CA THR A 366 -5.65 9.37 3.96
C THR A 366 -6.69 8.67 3.09
N LYS A 367 -7.33 7.62 3.59
CA LYS A 367 -8.25 6.77 2.79
C LYS A 367 -9.50 7.51 2.30
N VAL A 368 -10.10 8.34 3.15
CA VAL A 368 -11.31 9.12 2.81
C VAL A 368 -11.02 10.30 1.87
N ALA A 369 -9.75 10.72 1.73
CA ALA A 369 -9.41 11.95 1.03
C ALA A 369 -9.93 12.02 -0.41
N PRO A 370 -9.82 10.98 -1.26
CA PRO A 370 -10.36 11.03 -2.64
C PRO A 370 -11.89 11.17 -2.68
N THR A 371 -12.59 10.42 -1.83
CA THR A 371 -14.06 10.47 -1.70
C THR A 371 -14.51 11.85 -1.22
N TYR A 372 -13.87 12.36 -0.16
CA TYR A 372 -14.10 13.70 0.38
C TYR A 372 -13.87 14.79 -0.66
N ALA A 373 -12.71 14.82 -1.33
CA ALA A 373 -12.42 15.83 -2.35
C ALA A 373 -13.41 15.78 -3.54
N THR A 374 -13.82 14.57 -3.94
CA THR A 374 -14.80 14.37 -5.01
C THR A 374 -16.17 14.96 -4.65
N LEU A 375 -16.62 14.76 -3.41
CA LEU A 375 -17.88 15.30 -2.88
C LEU A 375 -17.82 16.83 -2.71
N VAL A 376 -16.69 17.37 -2.25
CA VAL A 376 -16.49 18.83 -2.15
C VAL A 376 -16.56 19.49 -3.52
N LEU A 377 -15.86 18.97 -4.52
CA LEU A 377 -15.98 19.51 -5.88
C LEU A 377 -17.38 19.31 -6.46
N GLY A 378 -18.04 18.19 -6.16
CA GLY A 378 -19.44 17.96 -6.57
C GLY A 378 -20.39 19.01 -5.99
N TYR A 379 -20.16 19.42 -4.75
CA TYR A 379 -20.92 20.48 -4.09
C TYR A 379 -20.64 21.86 -4.73
N LEU A 380 -19.38 22.18 -5.00
CA LEU A 380 -19.03 23.41 -5.70
C LEU A 380 -19.59 23.48 -7.12
N GLU A 381 -19.68 22.34 -7.81
CA GLU A 381 -20.33 22.26 -9.12
C GLU A 381 -21.81 22.62 -9.07
N ILE A 382 -22.52 22.26 -7.99
CA ILE A 382 -23.92 22.66 -7.81
C ILE A 382 -24.03 24.18 -7.69
N LYS A 383 -23.20 24.80 -6.84
CA LYS A 383 -23.12 26.27 -6.71
C LYS A 383 -22.73 26.94 -8.03
N LEU A 384 -21.85 26.32 -8.81
CA LEU A 384 -21.47 26.81 -10.14
C LEU A 384 -22.67 26.82 -11.08
N TYR A 385 -23.44 25.74 -11.14
CA TYR A 385 -24.60 25.66 -12.02
C TYR A 385 -25.65 26.71 -11.69
N GLU A 386 -25.85 27.03 -10.41
CA GLU A 386 -26.74 28.11 -9.97
C GLU A 386 -26.25 29.48 -10.48
N LYS A 387 -25.01 29.85 -10.18
CA LYS A 387 -24.39 31.11 -10.66
C LYS A 387 -24.42 31.24 -12.18
N VAL A 388 -24.11 30.15 -12.88
CA VAL A 388 -24.10 30.12 -14.35
C VAL A 388 -25.51 30.28 -14.91
N GLY A 389 -26.52 29.69 -14.26
CA GLY A 389 -27.93 29.90 -14.62
C GLY A 389 -28.37 31.34 -14.46
N GLU A 390 -28.02 31.97 -13.34
CA GLU A 390 -28.32 33.38 -13.05
C GLU A 390 -27.65 34.33 -14.06
N LYS A 391 -26.38 34.08 -14.39
CA LYS A 391 -25.57 34.99 -15.22
C LYS A 391 -25.77 34.78 -16.73
N PHE A 392 -25.97 33.55 -17.17
CA PHE A 392 -25.96 33.19 -18.59
C PHE A 392 -27.26 32.51 -19.07
N GLY A 393 -28.23 32.30 -18.18
CA GLY A 393 -29.53 31.69 -18.49
C GLY A 393 -29.60 30.18 -18.27
N GLU A 394 -30.82 29.67 -18.08
CA GLU A 394 -31.08 28.27 -17.71
C GLU A 394 -30.72 27.29 -18.84
N GLU A 395 -30.88 27.68 -20.11
CA GLU A 395 -30.47 26.85 -21.26
C GLU A 395 -28.97 26.58 -21.24
N PHE A 396 -28.17 27.63 -21.03
CA PHE A 396 -26.72 27.52 -20.97
C PHE A 396 -26.28 26.62 -19.80
N LYS A 397 -26.85 26.82 -18.62
CA LYS A 397 -26.64 25.95 -17.45
C LYS A 397 -26.91 24.47 -17.76
N ASN A 398 -28.03 24.16 -18.40
CA ASN A 398 -28.38 22.79 -18.76
C ASN A 398 -27.39 22.16 -19.74
N ASN A 399 -26.88 22.95 -20.70
CA ASN A 399 -25.83 22.52 -21.61
C ASN A 399 -24.51 22.24 -20.89
N ILE A 400 -24.12 23.07 -19.92
CA ILE A 400 -22.94 22.84 -19.07
C ILE A 400 -23.12 21.55 -18.26
N ILE A 401 -24.23 21.37 -17.55
CA ILE A 401 -24.51 20.16 -16.75
C ILE A 401 -24.38 18.89 -17.60
N LYS A 402 -24.89 18.91 -18.82
CA LYS A 402 -24.84 17.77 -19.75
C LYS A 402 -23.42 17.49 -20.24
N SER A 403 -22.64 18.52 -20.53
CA SER A 403 -21.34 18.41 -21.21
C SER A 403 -20.16 18.30 -20.25
N TRP A 404 -20.30 18.79 -19.01
CA TRP A 404 -19.25 18.76 -18.00
C TRP A 404 -18.99 17.34 -17.50
N LYS A 405 -17.72 16.95 -17.47
CA LYS A 405 -17.24 15.63 -17.02
C LYS A 405 -16.07 15.85 -16.07
N ARG A 406 -16.03 15.12 -14.97
CA ARG A 406 -14.95 15.27 -13.98
C ARG A 406 -14.50 13.92 -13.44
N TYR A 407 -13.19 13.69 -13.48
CA TYR A 407 -12.52 12.60 -12.81
C TYR A 407 -11.60 13.17 -11.74
N LEU A 408 -11.94 12.96 -10.47
CA LEU A 408 -11.22 13.57 -9.34
C LEU A 408 -11.11 15.10 -9.50
N ASP A 409 -9.89 15.62 -9.70
CA ASP A 409 -9.49 17.01 -9.88
C ASP A 409 -9.45 17.48 -11.35
N ASP A 410 -9.47 16.54 -12.30
CA ASP A 410 -9.43 16.82 -13.74
C ASP A 410 -10.86 16.94 -14.30
N CYS A 411 -11.18 18.05 -14.96
CA CYS A 411 -12.45 18.30 -15.63
C CYS A 411 -12.28 18.37 -17.15
N PHE A 412 -13.30 17.97 -17.90
CA PHE A 412 -13.38 18.05 -19.35
C PHE A 412 -14.76 18.53 -19.78
N ILE A 413 -14.80 19.41 -20.78
CA ILE A 413 -16.03 19.86 -21.42
C ILE A 413 -15.82 20.11 -22.91
N VAL A 414 -16.81 19.74 -23.72
CA VAL A 414 -16.93 20.23 -25.10
C VAL A 414 -17.65 21.57 -25.06
N TRP A 415 -16.95 22.63 -25.44
CA TRP A 415 -17.44 23.99 -25.41
C TRP A 415 -17.96 24.40 -26.78
N GLU A 416 -19.20 24.89 -26.86
CA GLU A 416 -19.87 25.23 -28.13
C GLU A 416 -20.14 26.74 -28.29
N ASP A 417 -19.61 27.56 -27.37
CA ASP A 417 -19.80 29.02 -27.36
C ASP A 417 -18.45 29.74 -27.64
N SER A 418 -18.45 31.07 -27.58
CA SER A 418 -17.26 31.90 -27.76
C SER A 418 -16.19 31.67 -26.68
N ILE A 419 -14.93 31.95 -27.04
CA ILE A 419 -13.80 31.92 -26.09
C ILE A 419 -13.95 33.00 -25.02
N ASP A 420 -14.52 34.16 -25.34
CA ASP A 420 -14.75 35.22 -24.35
C ASP A 420 -15.70 34.75 -23.25
N LYS A 421 -16.78 34.05 -23.61
CA LYS A 421 -17.69 33.44 -22.64
C LYS A 421 -17.04 32.31 -21.87
N LEU A 422 -16.09 31.58 -22.48
CA LEU A 422 -15.29 30.57 -21.78
C LEU A 422 -14.43 31.20 -20.68
N MET A 423 -13.79 32.34 -20.96
CA MET A 423 -13.00 33.06 -19.96
C MET A 423 -13.89 33.57 -18.83
N LEU A 424 -15.07 34.12 -19.14
CA LEU A 424 -16.05 34.53 -18.11
C LEU A 424 -16.52 33.35 -17.25
N PHE A 425 -16.74 32.17 -17.86
CA PHE A 425 -17.07 30.96 -17.11
C PHE A 425 -15.92 30.51 -16.22
N HIS A 426 -14.67 30.61 -16.69
CA HIS A 426 -13.47 30.29 -15.90
C HIS A 426 -13.30 31.23 -14.70
N GLU A 427 -13.61 32.51 -14.87
CA GLU A 427 -13.68 33.48 -13.78
C GLU A 427 -14.73 33.09 -12.74
N GLU A 428 -15.94 32.70 -13.17
CA GLU A 428 -16.99 32.23 -12.26
C GLU A 428 -16.59 30.97 -11.51
N LEU A 429 -15.97 30.01 -12.19
CA LEU A 429 -15.43 28.80 -11.57
C LEU A 429 -14.41 29.13 -10.47
N ASN A 430 -13.53 30.10 -10.74
CA ASN A 430 -12.53 30.57 -9.77
C ASN A 430 -13.11 31.52 -8.69
N SER A 431 -14.34 32.01 -8.86
CA SER A 431 -15.03 32.86 -7.88
C SER A 431 -15.73 32.04 -6.78
N LEU A 432 -15.90 30.72 -6.97
CA LEU A 432 -16.59 29.84 -6.02
C LEU A 432 -15.90 29.74 -4.66
N ASN A 433 -14.55 29.79 -4.66
CA ASN A 433 -13.78 29.73 -3.43
C ASN A 433 -12.41 30.44 -3.60
N PRO A 434 -11.91 31.14 -2.55
CA PRO A 434 -10.61 31.80 -2.63
C PRO A 434 -9.42 30.84 -2.66
N TYR A 435 -9.52 29.64 -2.08
CA TYR A 435 -8.40 28.68 -1.97
C TYR A 435 -8.35 27.66 -3.12
N ILE A 436 -9.50 27.33 -3.72
CA ILE A 436 -9.58 26.35 -4.81
C ILE A 436 -9.57 27.11 -6.14
N LYS A 437 -8.51 26.92 -6.91
CA LYS A 437 -8.32 27.53 -8.23
C LYS A 437 -8.16 26.48 -9.32
N PHE A 438 -8.69 26.79 -10.49
CA PHE A 438 -8.64 25.95 -11.67
C PHE A 438 -7.75 26.59 -12.71
N THR A 439 -6.85 25.81 -13.29
CA THR A 439 -6.17 26.17 -14.54
C THR A 439 -7.05 25.77 -15.71
N ILE A 440 -6.82 26.38 -16.89
CA ILE A 440 -7.57 26.08 -18.10
C ILE A 440 -6.58 25.76 -19.24
N GLU A 441 -6.87 24.68 -19.96
CA GLU A 441 -6.21 24.31 -21.22
C GLU A 441 -7.29 24.03 -22.24
N TYR A 442 -7.17 24.56 -23.46
CA TYR A 442 -8.15 24.32 -24.50
C TYR A 442 -7.50 24.23 -25.88
N ASP A 443 -8.11 23.45 -26.76
CA ASP A 443 -7.66 23.26 -28.13
C ASP A 443 -8.86 23.01 -29.06
N GLN A 444 -8.75 23.46 -30.31
CA GLN A 444 -9.80 23.31 -31.30
C GLN A 444 -9.80 21.93 -31.98
N THR A 445 -8.72 21.17 -31.88
CA THR A 445 -8.47 19.95 -32.65
C THR A 445 -8.33 18.73 -31.76
N GLU A 446 -7.52 18.78 -30.72
CA GLU A 446 -7.29 17.64 -29.84
C GLU A 446 -6.93 18.06 -28.41
N LEU A 447 -7.43 17.32 -27.43
CA LEU A 447 -7.10 17.58 -26.03
C LEU A 447 -6.99 16.27 -25.23
N PRO A 448 -5.95 16.10 -24.41
CA PRO A 448 -5.83 14.94 -23.55
C PRO A 448 -6.74 15.04 -22.32
N PHE A 449 -7.45 13.96 -22.02
CA PHE A 449 -8.16 13.78 -20.74
C PHE A 449 -7.97 12.35 -20.26
N LEU A 450 -7.58 12.17 -18.99
CA LEU A 450 -7.11 10.89 -18.45
C LEU A 450 -5.95 10.33 -19.28
N ASP A 451 -6.14 9.16 -19.88
CA ASP A 451 -5.23 8.49 -20.80
C ASP A 451 -5.76 8.45 -22.24
N VAL A 452 -6.70 9.33 -22.57
CA VAL A 452 -7.32 9.46 -23.88
C VAL A 452 -6.93 10.79 -24.50
N MET A 453 -6.42 10.76 -25.72
CA MET A 453 -6.38 11.95 -26.58
C MET A 453 -7.70 12.01 -27.34
N VAL A 454 -8.50 13.03 -27.07
CA VAL A 454 -9.79 13.27 -27.76
C VAL A 454 -9.49 14.13 -28.98
N ILE A 455 -9.82 13.66 -30.17
CA ILE A 455 -9.46 14.31 -31.44
C ILE A 455 -10.74 14.58 -32.24
N LYS A 456 -10.89 15.80 -32.74
CA LYS A 456 -11.95 16.21 -33.66
C LYS A 456 -11.46 16.04 -35.09
N ARG A 457 -12.08 15.13 -35.84
CA ARG A 457 -11.80 14.92 -37.28
C ARG A 457 -13.09 14.98 -38.07
N GLN A 458 -13.23 15.98 -38.94
CA GLN A 458 -14.40 16.18 -39.79
C GLN A 458 -15.74 16.19 -39.02
N GLY A 459 -15.78 16.78 -37.82
CA GLY A 459 -16.98 16.88 -36.99
C GLY A 459 -17.31 15.60 -36.20
N CYS A 460 -16.50 14.55 -36.32
CA CYS A 460 -16.56 13.35 -35.52
C CYS A 460 -15.48 13.35 -34.43
N ILE A 461 -15.79 12.75 -33.29
CA ILE A 461 -14.77 12.45 -32.27
C ILE A 461 -14.13 11.11 -32.59
N ILE A 462 -12.81 11.11 -32.69
CA ILE A 462 -11.97 9.91 -32.62
C ILE A 462 -11.12 9.99 -31.34
N THR A 463 -10.67 8.84 -30.86
CA THR A 463 -9.86 8.73 -29.66
C THR A 463 -8.57 8.00 -29.95
N ASP A 464 -7.47 8.48 -29.37
CA ASP A 464 -6.15 7.85 -29.36
C ASP A 464 -5.65 7.69 -27.92
N ILE A 465 -4.63 6.87 -27.69
CA ILE A 465 -4.00 6.71 -26.38
C ILE A 465 -3.05 7.87 -26.10
N TYR A 466 -3.20 8.51 -24.95
CA TYR A 466 -2.33 9.61 -24.53
C TYR A 466 -1.24 9.13 -23.56
N TYR A 467 0.00 9.52 -23.85
CA TYR A 467 1.15 9.39 -22.96
C TYR A 467 1.78 10.76 -22.75
N LYS A 468 2.19 11.06 -21.52
CA LYS A 468 2.96 12.28 -21.26
C LYS A 468 4.34 12.17 -21.92
N SER A 469 4.92 13.29 -22.32
CA SER A 469 6.26 13.36 -22.91
C SER A 469 7.36 12.71 -22.06
N THR A 470 7.20 12.69 -20.73
CA THR A 470 8.14 12.05 -19.81
C THR A 470 7.84 10.57 -19.53
N ASP A 471 6.90 9.93 -20.24
CA ASP A 471 6.61 8.50 -20.06
C ASP A 471 7.69 7.63 -20.70
N THR A 472 8.56 7.09 -19.84
CA THR A 472 9.71 6.27 -20.27
C THR A 472 9.33 4.87 -20.77
N LYS A 473 8.04 4.51 -20.77
CA LYS A 473 7.52 3.18 -21.11
C LYS A 473 8.30 2.06 -20.40
N GLN A 474 8.70 2.29 -19.15
CA GLN A 474 9.42 1.33 -18.30
C GLN A 474 8.52 0.17 -17.83
N TYR A 475 7.97 -0.58 -18.79
CA TYR A 475 7.28 -1.84 -18.51
C TYR A 475 8.24 -2.82 -17.82
N LEU A 476 7.68 -3.80 -17.10
CA LEU A 476 8.48 -4.78 -16.38
C LEU A 476 9.43 -5.53 -17.32
N LEU A 477 10.73 -5.63 -17.00
CA LEU A 477 11.63 -6.46 -17.82
C LEU A 477 11.21 -7.94 -17.77
N PHE A 478 11.25 -8.62 -18.91
CA PHE A 478 10.85 -10.02 -18.99
C PHE A 478 11.73 -10.96 -18.14
N ASN A 479 13.01 -10.62 -17.93
CA ASN A 479 13.91 -11.37 -17.05
C ASN A 479 13.74 -11.03 -15.54
N SER A 480 12.82 -10.14 -15.18
CA SER A 480 12.51 -9.85 -13.77
C SER A 480 11.99 -11.10 -13.05
N CYS A 481 12.32 -11.21 -11.76
CA CYS A 481 11.96 -12.34 -10.90
C CYS A 481 10.52 -12.21 -10.39
N HIS A 482 9.57 -12.29 -11.32
CA HIS A 482 8.12 -12.33 -11.10
C HIS A 482 7.54 -13.67 -11.56
N PRO A 483 6.37 -14.08 -11.03
CA PRO A 483 5.62 -15.21 -11.58
C PRO A 483 5.42 -15.08 -13.09
N ARG A 484 5.50 -16.20 -13.83
CA ARG A 484 5.39 -16.20 -15.29
C ARG A 484 4.09 -15.56 -15.78
N HIS A 485 2.96 -15.89 -15.16
CA HIS A 485 1.65 -15.31 -15.54
C HIS A 485 1.63 -13.77 -15.46
N THR A 486 2.30 -13.18 -14.45
CA THR A 486 2.38 -11.72 -14.31
C THR A 486 3.03 -11.09 -15.54
N LYS A 487 4.10 -11.71 -16.04
CA LYS A 487 4.82 -11.23 -17.23
C LYS A 487 4.04 -11.55 -18.50
N ASN A 488 3.53 -12.78 -18.64
CA ASN A 488 2.79 -13.22 -19.82
C ASN A 488 1.54 -12.38 -20.10
N ASN A 489 0.92 -11.83 -19.05
CA ASN A 489 -0.26 -10.99 -19.17
C ASN A 489 0.05 -9.53 -19.55
N VAL A 490 1.31 -9.08 -19.51
CA VAL A 490 1.66 -7.67 -19.82
C VAL A 490 1.31 -7.30 -21.26
N PRO A 491 1.72 -8.06 -22.30
CA PRO A 491 1.41 -7.70 -23.68
C PRO A 491 -0.10 -7.62 -23.95
N TYR A 492 -0.85 -8.64 -23.50
CA TYR A 492 -2.30 -8.66 -23.66
C TYR A 492 -2.99 -7.48 -22.97
N ASN A 493 -2.66 -7.16 -21.72
CA ASN A 493 -3.33 -6.06 -21.00
C ASN A 493 -3.00 -4.68 -21.58
N LEU A 494 -1.76 -4.46 -22.03
CA LEU A 494 -1.37 -3.21 -22.70
C LEU A 494 -2.05 -3.08 -24.05
N ALA A 495 -2.07 -4.15 -24.86
CA ALA A 495 -2.75 -4.17 -26.15
C ALA A 495 -4.26 -3.99 -25.97
N ARG A 496 -4.87 -4.66 -24.99
CA ARG A 496 -6.29 -4.52 -24.66
C ARG A 496 -6.64 -3.08 -24.29
N ARG A 497 -5.80 -2.39 -23.51
CA ARG A 497 -5.99 -0.96 -23.21
C ARG A 497 -6.00 -0.10 -24.48
N ILE A 498 -5.07 -0.34 -25.41
CA ILE A 498 -5.03 0.35 -26.71
C ILE A 498 -6.31 0.05 -27.51
N CYS A 499 -6.71 -1.22 -27.62
CA CYS A 499 -7.95 -1.61 -28.32
C CYS A 499 -9.23 -1.04 -27.69
N THR A 500 -9.23 -0.76 -26.38
CA THR A 500 -10.34 -0.07 -25.71
C THR A 500 -10.37 1.42 -26.06
N ILE A 501 -9.22 2.09 -26.00
CA ILE A 501 -9.13 3.55 -26.12
C ILE A 501 -9.18 3.99 -27.58
N VAL A 502 -8.38 3.38 -28.46
CA VAL A 502 -8.20 3.85 -29.83
C VAL A 502 -9.42 3.48 -30.68
N SER A 503 -10.05 4.46 -31.32
CA SER A 503 -11.28 4.26 -32.10
C SER A 503 -11.07 4.10 -33.60
N ASP A 504 -9.94 4.59 -34.13
CA ASP A 504 -9.58 4.57 -35.54
C ASP A 504 -8.64 3.38 -35.84
N ASN A 505 -8.89 2.67 -36.95
CA ASN A 505 -8.18 1.42 -37.25
C ASN A 505 -6.72 1.64 -37.65
N ASP A 506 -6.42 2.71 -38.40
CA ASP A 506 -5.04 3.00 -38.84
C ASP A 506 -4.20 3.45 -37.65
N LEU A 507 -4.76 4.28 -36.77
CA LEU A 507 -4.13 4.65 -35.50
C LEU A 507 -3.96 3.42 -34.58
N LEU A 508 -4.95 2.54 -34.52
CA LEU A 508 -4.85 1.31 -33.72
C LEU A 508 -3.68 0.44 -34.16
N ASP A 509 -3.51 0.23 -35.46
CA ASP A 509 -2.40 -0.53 -36.03
C ASP A 509 -1.05 0.12 -35.72
N LEU A 510 -0.95 1.44 -35.84
CA LEU A 510 0.23 2.21 -35.47
C LEU A 510 0.58 2.05 -33.97
N ARG A 511 -0.37 2.25 -33.06
CA ARG A 511 -0.15 2.17 -31.61
C ARG A 511 0.20 0.75 -31.15
N LEU A 512 -0.39 -0.27 -31.77
CA LEU A 512 -0.03 -1.66 -31.50
C LEU A 512 1.39 -1.98 -32.01
N HIS A 513 1.83 -1.40 -33.13
CA HIS A 513 3.20 -1.51 -33.61
C HIS A 513 4.20 -0.83 -32.64
N GLU A 514 3.89 0.37 -32.16
CA GLU A 514 4.73 1.05 -31.16
C GLU A 514 4.82 0.26 -29.84
N LEU A 515 3.72 -0.34 -29.39
CA LEU A 515 3.70 -1.22 -28.22
C LEU A 515 4.58 -2.45 -28.47
N HIS A 516 4.52 -3.04 -29.66
CA HIS A 516 5.35 -4.18 -30.05
C HIS A 516 6.85 -3.86 -29.90
N GLN A 517 7.30 -2.74 -30.47
CA GLN A 517 8.70 -2.32 -30.36
C GLN A 517 9.09 -2.06 -28.90
N SER A 518 8.23 -1.38 -28.13
CA SER A 518 8.46 -1.08 -26.72
C SER A 518 8.63 -2.36 -25.89
N LEU A 519 7.81 -3.39 -26.11
CA LEU A 519 7.91 -4.67 -25.40
C LEU A 519 9.15 -5.47 -25.83
N LYS A 520 9.52 -5.41 -27.12
CA LYS A 520 10.76 -6.03 -27.63
C LYS A 520 11.99 -5.45 -26.92
N GLN A 521 12.06 -4.13 -26.74
CA GLN A 521 13.11 -3.46 -25.96
C GLN A 521 13.13 -3.87 -24.47
N ARG A 522 12.03 -4.40 -23.94
CA ARG A 522 11.93 -4.95 -22.57
C ARG A 522 12.16 -6.47 -22.51
N ASN A 523 12.73 -7.04 -23.57
CA ASN A 523 13.10 -8.45 -23.73
C ASN A 523 11.91 -9.42 -23.70
N TYR A 524 10.71 -8.97 -24.08
CA TYR A 524 9.58 -9.87 -24.23
C TYR A 524 9.75 -10.74 -25.49
N PRO A 525 9.46 -12.06 -25.43
CA PRO A 525 9.48 -12.92 -26.61
C PRO A 525 8.51 -12.46 -27.68
N GLN A 526 8.95 -12.41 -28.94
CA GLN A 526 8.17 -11.98 -30.10
C GLN A 526 6.80 -12.66 -30.17
N ASN A 527 6.76 -14.00 -30.07
CA ASN A 527 5.51 -14.77 -30.16
C ASN A 527 4.53 -14.44 -29.04
N LEU A 528 5.03 -14.12 -27.84
CA LEU A 528 4.19 -13.74 -26.70
C LEU A 528 3.57 -12.35 -26.91
N ILE A 529 4.33 -11.41 -27.50
CA ILE A 529 3.83 -10.08 -27.86
C ILE A 529 2.72 -10.21 -28.91
N LEU A 530 3.01 -10.91 -30.02
CA LEU A 530 2.06 -11.11 -31.12
C LEU A 530 0.78 -11.79 -30.66
N HIS A 531 0.90 -12.86 -29.87
CA HIS A 531 -0.25 -13.54 -29.29
C HIS A 531 -1.07 -12.61 -28.38
N GLY A 532 -0.43 -11.81 -27.53
CA GLY A 532 -1.13 -10.85 -26.68
C GLY A 532 -1.88 -9.78 -27.48
N ILE A 533 -1.28 -9.28 -28.55
CA ILE A 533 -1.92 -8.31 -29.47
C ILE A 533 -3.10 -8.96 -30.20
N GLN A 534 -2.92 -10.15 -30.76
CA GLN A 534 -3.97 -10.88 -31.48
C GLN A 534 -5.16 -11.17 -30.56
N GLN A 535 -4.91 -11.63 -29.32
CA GLN A 535 -5.96 -11.84 -28.33
C GLN A 535 -6.69 -10.55 -27.95
N ALA A 536 -5.99 -9.42 -27.86
CA ALA A 536 -6.65 -8.15 -27.61
C ALA A 536 -7.56 -7.73 -28.78
N ARG A 537 -7.10 -7.92 -30.03
CA ARG A 537 -7.86 -7.60 -31.25
C ARG A 537 -9.07 -8.51 -31.48
N SER A 538 -9.05 -9.74 -30.98
CA SER A 538 -10.20 -10.65 -31.12
C SER A 538 -11.43 -10.18 -30.34
N HIS A 539 -11.29 -9.19 -29.44
CA HIS A 539 -12.40 -8.60 -28.73
C HIS A 539 -12.87 -7.31 -29.43
N PRO A 540 -14.13 -7.24 -29.90
CA PRO A 540 -14.71 -6.01 -30.42
C PRO A 540 -14.62 -4.87 -29.41
N ARG A 541 -14.38 -3.64 -29.89
CA ARG A 541 -14.29 -2.47 -29.02
C ARG A 541 -15.57 -2.25 -28.22
N GLN A 542 -16.75 -2.52 -28.79
CA GLN A 542 -18.02 -2.40 -28.05
C GLN A 542 -18.04 -3.29 -26.80
N ASP A 543 -17.53 -4.52 -26.88
CA ASP A 543 -17.48 -5.45 -25.74
C ASP A 543 -16.47 -5.01 -24.67
N LEU A 544 -15.39 -4.35 -25.10
CA LEU A 544 -14.37 -3.80 -24.20
C LEU A 544 -14.88 -2.57 -23.43
N LEU A 545 -15.84 -1.85 -24.00
CA LEU A 545 -16.48 -0.68 -23.38
C LEU A 545 -17.62 -1.04 -22.43
N GLN A 546 -18.07 -2.31 -22.42
CA GLN A 546 -19.08 -2.78 -21.48
C GLN A 546 -18.51 -2.92 -20.07
N ILE A 547 -19.27 -2.42 -19.09
CA ILE A 547 -18.97 -2.56 -17.66
C ILE A 547 -19.34 -3.98 -17.24
N LYS A 548 -18.34 -4.83 -16.99
CA LYS A 548 -18.57 -6.20 -16.49
C LYS A 548 -18.66 -6.22 -14.98
N ASN A 549 -19.77 -6.74 -14.44
CA ASN A 549 -19.89 -7.05 -13.03
C ASN A 549 -18.93 -8.19 -12.68
N LYS A 550 -18.14 -8.03 -11.61
CA LYS A 550 -17.27 -9.11 -11.14
C LYS A 550 -18.14 -10.22 -10.55
N THR A 551 -17.95 -11.45 -11.03
CA THR A 551 -18.48 -12.63 -10.35
C THR A 551 -17.61 -12.94 -9.14
N ASP A 552 -18.18 -12.93 -7.94
CA ASP A 552 -17.48 -13.29 -6.71
C ASP A 552 -17.26 -14.81 -6.62
N LYS A 553 -16.19 -15.29 -7.27
CA LYS A 553 -15.72 -16.65 -7.04
C LYS A 553 -15.14 -16.75 -5.62
N LYS A 554 -15.70 -17.64 -4.80
CA LYS A 554 -15.16 -17.94 -3.47
C LYS A 554 -13.89 -18.77 -3.62
N VAL A 555 -12.77 -18.27 -3.12
CA VAL A 555 -11.44 -18.89 -3.29
C VAL A 555 -10.77 -19.18 -1.97
N LEU A 556 -10.00 -20.26 -1.92
CA LEU A 556 -9.08 -20.61 -0.83
C LEU A 556 -7.63 -20.49 -1.32
N PRO A 557 -7.02 -19.30 -1.21
CA PRO A 557 -5.70 -19.08 -1.79
C PRO A 557 -4.61 -19.64 -0.88
N PHE A 558 -3.73 -20.48 -1.41
CA PHE A 558 -2.40 -20.69 -0.84
C PHE A 558 -1.50 -19.54 -1.32
N VAL A 559 -1.18 -18.62 -0.40
CA VAL A 559 -0.40 -17.42 -0.70
C VAL A 559 1.05 -17.67 -0.29
N SER A 560 1.97 -17.67 -1.25
CA SER A 560 3.41 -17.85 -0.99
C SER A 560 4.26 -16.77 -1.65
N THR A 561 5.44 -16.43 -1.12
CA THR A 561 6.33 -15.48 -1.80
C THR A 561 7.00 -16.13 -3.01
N PHE A 562 6.94 -15.47 -4.18
CA PHE A 562 7.58 -15.98 -5.39
C PHE A 562 9.10 -15.96 -5.25
N ASN A 563 9.70 -17.14 -5.15
CA ASN A 563 11.13 -17.35 -5.19
C ASN A 563 11.41 -18.58 -6.07
N PRO A 564 12.12 -18.45 -7.19
CA PRO A 564 12.39 -19.57 -8.09
C PRO A 564 13.29 -20.65 -7.46
N LYS A 565 13.99 -20.33 -6.36
CA LYS A 565 14.78 -21.30 -5.58
C LYS A 565 13.93 -22.12 -4.61
N ASN A 566 12.70 -21.68 -4.32
CA ASN A 566 11.81 -22.44 -3.46
C ASN A 566 11.24 -23.63 -4.23
N PRO A 567 11.02 -24.75 -3.56
CA PRO A 567 10.39 -25.89 -4.18
C PRO A 567 8.94 -25.63 -4.59
N GLU A 568 8.45 -26.43 -5.56
CA GLU A 568 7.03 -26.50 -5.87
C GLU A 568 6.30 -27.28 -4.76
N PHE A 569 5.77 -26.53 -3.78
CA PHE A 569 4.99 -27.11 -2.68
C PHE A 569 3.46 -27.05 -2.89
N PHE A 570 2.96 -26.19 -3.78
CA PHE A 570 1.53 -26.06 -4.02
C PHE A 570 0.92 -27.31 -4.65
N GLN A 571 1.65 -27.98 -5.55
CA GLN A 571 1.18 -29.22 -6.15
C GLN A 571 1.03 -30.32 -5.11
N VAL A 572 1.97 -30.44 -4.16
CA VAL A 572 1.87 -31.37 -3.02
C VAL A 572 0.59 -31.07 -2.22
N LEU A 573 0.38 -29.81 -1.85
CA LEU A 573 -0.81 -29.37 -1.13
C LEU A 573 -2.10 -29.70 -1.90
N ARG A 574 -2.18 -29.35 -3.19
CA ARG A 574 -3.37 -29.59 -4.01
C ARG A 574 -3.64 -31.07 -4.24
N SER A 575 -2.62 -31.86 -4.54
CA SER A 575 -2.75 -33.31 -4.77
C SER A 575 -3.17 -34.05 -3.50
N ASN A 576 -2.68 -33.63 -2.33
CA ASN A 576 -3.11 -34.23 -1.07
C ASN A 576 -4.49 -33.71 -0.62
N ALA A 577 -4.94 -32.55 -1.08
CA ALA A 577 -6.26 -32.03 -0.73
C ALA A 577 -7.41 -32.89 -1.31
N THR A 578 -7.15 -33.75 -2.30
CA THR A 578 -8.15 -34.71 -2.79
C THR A 578 -8.55 -35.73 -1.72
N PHE A 579 -7.66 -36.05 -0.76
CA PHE A 579 -7.97 -36.86 0.41
C PHE A 579 -9.13 -36.30 1.23
N LEU A 580 -9.30 -34.97 1.23
CA LEU A 580 -10.40 -34.30 1.94
C LEU A 580 -11.76 -34.57 1.27
N GLN A 581 -11.82 -35.00 0.01
CA GLN A 581 -13.08 -35.32 -0.68
C GLN A 581 -13.78 -36.56 -0.12
N GLN A 582 -13.08 -37.38 0.66
CA GLN A 582 -13.65 -38.55 1.33
C GLN A 582 -14.60 -38.17 2.48
N ASP A 583 -14.52 -36.93 2.97
CA ASP A 583 -15.40 -36.40 4.00
C ASP A 583 -16.49 -35.51 3.38
N ALA A 584 -17.76 -35.77 3.75
CA ALA A 584 -18.91 -35.08 3.15
C ALA A 584 -18.91 -33.56 3.38
N THR A 585 -18.44 -33.10 4.55
CA THR A 585 -18.37 -31.66 4.85
C THR A 585 -17.27 -30.99 4.05
N MET A 586 -16.09 -31.60 3.98
CA MET A 586 -14.99 -31.09 3.17
C MET A 586 -15.28 -31.16 1.67
N GLN A 587 -16.04 -32.14 1.20
CA GLN A 587 -16.53 -32.17 -0.18
C GLN A 587 -17.37 -30.93 -0.50
N ARG A 588 -18.28 -30.54 0.39
CA ARG A 588 -19.06 -29.29 0.26
C ARG A 588 -18.17 -28.05 0.27
N VAL A 589 -17.15 -28.00 1.13
CA VAL A 589 -16.15 -26.92 1.14
C VAL A 589 -15.44 -26.82 -0.19
N LEU A 590 -14.93 -27.93 -0.74
CA LEU A 590 -14.18 -27.94 -2.00
C LEU A 590 -15.06 -27.68 -3.23
N ASN A 591 -16.36 -27.96 -3.15
CA ASN A 591 -17.33 -27.58 -4.19
C ASN A 591 -17.67 -26.08 -4.14
N LYS A 592 -17.73 -25.49 -2.94
CA LYS A 592 -18.03 -24.06 -2.73
C LYS A 592 -16.81 -23.17 -2.96
N PHE A 593 -15.60 -23.65 -2.68
CA PHE A 593 -14.37 -22.87 -2.72
C PHE A 593 -13.31 -23.46 -3.66
N GLU A 594 -12.79 -22.64 -4.56
CA GLU A 594 -11.68 -23.02 -5.43
C GLU A 594 -10.33 -22.83 -4.72
N ILE A 595 -9.54 -23.90 -4.57
CA ILE A 595 -8.16 -23.79 -4.07
C ILE A 595 -7.26 -23.23 -5.16
N ILE A 596 -6.74 -22.03 -4.95
CA ILE A 596 -5.90 -21.33 -5.93
C ILE A 596 -4.48 -21.11 -5.42
N LYS A 597 -3.53 -21.07 -6.35
CA LYS A 597 -2.15 -20.67 -6.09
C LYS A 597 -2.03 -19.17 -6.23
N SER A 598 -1.67 -18.48 -5.15
CA SER A 598 -1.39 -17.04 -5.16
C SER A 598 0.05 -16.77 -4.76
N LYS A 599 0.65 -15.73 -5.34
CA LYS A 599 2.05 -15.39 -5.07
C LYS A 599 2.26 -13.94 -4.69
N ARG A 600 2.91 -13.70 -3.54
CA ARG A 600 3.46 -12.39 -3.17
C ARG A 600 4.71 -12.10 -3.98
N GLN A 601 4.93 -10.83 -4.30
CA GLN A 601 6.13 -10.37 -4.99
C GLN A 601 7.34 -10.40 -4.04
N SER A 602 8.47 -10.92 -4.51
CA SER A 602 9.77 -10.74 -3.84
C SER A 602 10.22 -9.27 -3.86
N ALA A 603 11.16 -8.90 -2.98
CA ALA A 603 11.61 -7.52 -2.85
C ALA A 603 12.09 -6.94 -4.19
N SER A 604 11.41 -5.89 -4.68
CA SER A 604 11.84 -5.14 -5.87
C SER A 604 12.96 -4.16 -5.54
N LEU A 605 13.61 -3.60 -6.56
CA LEU A 605 14.59 -2.52 -6.40
C LEU A 605 14.00 -1.35 -5.62
N LYS A 606 12.72 -1.00 -5.80
CA LYS A 606 12.02 -0.01 -4.98
C LYS A 606 12.14 -0.32 -3.49
N LYS A 607 11.82 -1.54 -3.09
CA LYS A 607 11.86 -1.96 -1.68
C LYS A 607 13.28 -2.06 -1.12
N ILE A 608 14.27 -2.29 -1.99
CA ILE A 608 15.68 -2.45 -1.60
C ILE A 608 16.40 -1.09 -1.50
N LEU A 609 16.15 -0.19 -2.44
CA LEU A 609 16.90 1.06 -2.63
C LEU A 609 16.21 2.30 -2.05
N THR A 610 14.92 2.23 -1.73
CA THR A 610 14.19 3.37 -1.16
C THR A 610 13.88 3.15 0.32
N LYS A 611 13.86 4.24 1.09
CA LYS A 611 13.47 4.25 2.51
C LYS A 611 12.15 5.01 2.68
N ALA A 612 11.31 4.50 3.59
CA ALA A 612 10.02 5.11 3.90
C ALA A 612 10.15 6.36 4.80
N LYS A 613 11.07 6.32 5.77
CA LYS A 613 11.36 7.42 6.70
C LYS A 613 12.64 8.15 6.27
N PHE A 614 12.60 9.47 6.26
CA PHE A 614 13.78 10.34 6.06
C PHE A 614 14.28 10.85 7.42
N SER A 615 15.60 10.82 7.64
CA SER A 615 16.27 11.28 8.88
C SER A 615 17.74 11.58 8.64
N ASP A 616 18.20 12.80 8.91
CA ASP A 616 19.60 13.21 8.78
C ASP A 616 20.52 12.61 9.82
N GLU A 617 19.94 12.19 10.94
CA GLU A 617 20.60 11.23 11.80
C GLU A 617 20.96 10.03 10.92
N ILE A 618 22.27 9.86 10.70
CA ILE A 618 22.83 8.55 10.40
C ILE A 618 22.11 7.63 11.37
N PRO A 619 21.54 6.49 10.94
CA PRO A 619 21.19 5.49 11.90
C PRO A 619 22.51 5.09 12.58
N THR A 620 22.91 5.83 13.62
CA THR A 620 23.31 5.21 14.86
C THR A 620 22.27 4.14 15.02
N GLU A 621 22.71 2.89 15.00
CA GLU A 621 21.84 1.84 15.49
C GLU A 621 21.27 2.42 16.78
N THR A 622 19.99 2.82 16.81
CA THR A 622 19.28 3.05 18.07
C THR A 622 19.64 1.81 18.84
N GLU A 623 20.50 1.92 19.86
CA GLU A 623 21.19 0.76 20.38
C GLU A 623 20.10 -0.20 20.84
N ASN A 624 19.84 -1.21 20.02
CA ASN A 624 18.79 -2.15 20.30
C ASN A 624 19.30 -2.85 21.55
N ASN A 625 18.61 -2.62 22.66
CA ASN A 625 19.03 -3.09 23.95
C ASN A 625 17.80 -3.44 24.78
N VAL A 626 18.04 -4.23 25.81
CA VAL A 626 17.07 -4.50 26.86
C VAL A 626 17.34 -3.52 27.99
N GLN A 627 16.31 -2.76 28.37
CA GLN A 627 16.37 -1.80 29.47
C GLN A 627 15.17 -1.97 30.40
N LYS A 628 15.38 -1.67 31.68
CA LYS A 628 14.28 -1.63 32.66
C LYS A 628 13.29 -0.51 32.31
N CYS A 629 12.02 -0.71 32.69
CA CYS A 629 10.95 0.25 32.37
C CYS A 629 10.87 1.47 33.31
N ASN A 630 11.86 1.68 34.19
CA ASN A 630 11.97 2.77 35.16
C ASN A 630 10.77 2.98 36.10
N ASN A 631 9.80 2.07 36.13
CA ASN A 631 8.71 2.08 37.09
C ASN A 631 9.15 1.37 38.39
N THR A 632 9.16 2.12 39.50
CA THR A 632 9.60 1.67 40.83
C THR A 632 8.79 0.51 41.39
N ARG A 633 7.53 0.34 40.96
CA ARG A 633 6.65 -0.76 41.37
C ARG A 633 6.68 -1.96 40.41
N CYS A 634 7.55 -1.97 39.41
CA CYS A 634 7.60 -3.06 38.44
C CYS A 634 8.28 -4.31 39.02
N GLY A 635 7.50 -5.31 39.40
CA GLY A 635 8.00 -6.61 39.88
C GLY A 635 8.76 -7.46 38.86
N THR A 636 8.93 -7.00 37.61
CA THR A 636 9.73 -7.68 36.57
C THR A 636 11.11 -7.07 36.37
N CYS A 637 11.30 -5.77 36.67
CA CYS A 637 12.60 -5.11 36.56
C CYS A 637 13.72 -5.82 37.35
N PRO A 638 13.50 -6.36 38.57
CA PRO A 638 14.55 -7.07 39.31
C PRO A 638 15.04 -8.35 38.64
N PHE A 639 14.23 -8.94 37.77
CA PHE A 639 14.54 -10.18 37.07
C PHE A 639 15.05 -9.92 35.64
N LEU A 640 14.94 -8.69 35.14
CA LEU A 640 15.30 -8.34 33.77
C LEU A 640 16.81 -8.14 33.63
N GLN A 641 17.44 -8.89 32.73
CA GLN A 641 18.83 -8.69 32.36
C GLN A 641 18.93 -7.61 31.27
N GLU A 642 19.72 -6.57 31.52
CA GLU A 642 19.94 -5.45 30.60
C GLU A 642 21.12 -5.73 29.66
N GLY A 643 21.10 -5.15 28.46
CA GLY A 643 22.19 -5.26 27.49
C GLY A 643 21.74 -5.49 26.05
N LYS A 644 22.73 -5.53 25.14
CA LYS A 644 22.55 -5.74 23.69
C LYS A 644 22.71 -7.20 23.27
N ASP A 645 23.52 -7.95 24.01
CA ASP A 645 23.87 -9.33 23.72
C ASP A 645 23.50 -10.26 24.87
N PHE A 646 23.17 -11.50 24.51
CA PHE A 646 22.96 -12.58 25.46
C PHE A 646 23.76 -13.81 25.04
N LYS A 647 24.32 -14.51 26.03
CA LYS A 647 25.12 -15.71 25.84
C LYS A 647 24.44 -16.88 26.55
N PHE A 648 24.08 -17.91 25.78
CA PHE A 648 23.61 -19.17 26.31
C PHE A 648 24.75 -19.94 26.99
N LYS A 649 24.42 -20.82 27.94
CA LYS A 649 25.39 -21.64 28.67
C LYS A 649 26.23 -22.53 27.73
N ASN A 650 25.63 -23.03 26.65
CA ASN A 650 26.32 -23.81 25.62
C ASN A 650 27.27 -23.00 24.71
N GLY A 651 27.49 -21.71 25.01
CA GLY A 651 28.40 -20.84 24.28
C GLY A 651 27.77 -20.08 23.12
N SER A 652 26.54 -20.43 22.70
CA SER A 652 25.82 -19.70 21.65
C SER A 652 25.54 -18.26 22.08
N LYS A 653 25.63 -17.31 21.14
CA LYS A 653 25.35 -15.89 21.40
C LYS A 653 24.28 -15.36 20.47
N PHE A 654 23.55 -14.34 20.92
CA PHE A 654 22.73 -13.54 20.04
C PHE A 654 22.74 -12.06 20.45
N THR A 655 22.49 -11.21 19.44
CA THR A 655 22.35 -9.75 19.59
C THR A 655 20.92 -9.36 19.27
N VAL A 656 20.31 -8.51 20.11
CA VAL A 656 18.95 -8.03 19.88
C VAL A 656 18.87 -7.08 18.70
N ARG A 657 17.72 -7.09 18.02
CA ARG A 657 17.44 -6.24 16.84
C ARG A 657 16.30 -5.25 17.05
N SER A 658 15.80 -5.19 18.28
CA SER A 658 14.75 -4.29 18.74
C SER A 658 15.06 -3.89 20.17
N SER A 659 14.60 -2.72 20.60
CA SER A 659 14.62 -2.36 22.02
C SER A 659 13.49 -3.05 22.78
N PHE A 660 13.77 -3.46 24.02
CA PHE A 660 12.83 -4.17 24.88
C PHE A 660 12.83 -3.59 26.29
N ASN A 661 11.68 -3.72 26.95
CA ASN A 661 11.49 -3.43 28.36
C ASN A 661 10.38 -4.33 28.95
N CYS A 662 10.07 -4.15 30.23
CA CYS A 662 9.06 -4.95 30.91
C CYS A 662 7.64 -4.85 30.33
N THR A 663 7.29 -3.76 29.62
CA THR A 663 5.95 -3.58 29.03
C THR A 663 5.88 -4.05 27.58
N SER A 664 7.01 -4.50 27.01
CA SER A 664 7.04 -5.06 25.67
C SER A 664 6.19 -6.32 25.60
N SER A 665 5.33 -6.41 24.59
CA SER A 665 4.45 -7.55 24.31
C SER A 665 4.83 -8.23 23.00
N ASN A 666 4.20 -9.36 22.72
CA ASN A 666 4.32 -10.09 21.46
C ASN A 666 5.79 -10.37 21.10
N LEU A 667 6.45 -11.18 21.93
CA LEU A 667 7.90 -11.40 21.88
C LEU A 667 8.30 -12.82 22.31
N LEU A 668 9.53 -13.19 22.00
CA LEU A 668 10.22 -14.34 22.59
C LEU A 668 11.24 -13.85 23.62
N TYR A 669 11.42 -14.64 24.68
CA TYR A 669 12.32 -14.35 25.78
C TYR A 669 13.10 -15.60 26.19
N VAL A 670 14.26 -15.38 26.81
CA VAL A 670 15.05 -16.42 27.47
C VAL A 670 14.91 -16.24 28.98
N ILE A 671 14.65 -17.33 29.71
CA ILE A 671 14.84 -17.41 31.15
C ILE A 671 16.14 -18.15 31.42
N THR A 672 16.97 -17.63 32.33
CA THR A 672 18.15 -18.30 32.86
C THR A 672 17.89 -18.66 34.32
N CYS A 673 18.01 -19.95 34.66
CA CYS A 673 17.98 -20.39 36.05
C CYS A 673 19.26 -19.93 36.75
N ASN A 674 19.17 -19.12 37.81
CA ASN A 674 20.36 -18.62 38.49
C ASN A 674 21.03 -19.65 39.41
N GLY A 675 20.40 -20.82 39.63
CA GLY A 675 20.99 -21.93 40.37
C GLY A 675 21.98 -22.75 39.54
N CYS A 676 21.66 -23.07 38.28
CA CYS A 676 22.48 -23.94 37.42
C CYS A 676 22.98 -23.28 36.13
N GLY A 677 22.52 -22.06 35.83
CA GLY A 677 22.82 -21.33 34.61
C GLY A 677 22.13 -21.85 33.34
N GLU A 678 21.27 -22.88 33.44
CA GLU A 678 20.57 -23.43 32.28
C GLU A 678 19.51 -22.46 31.73
N ASN A 679 19.30 -22.53 30.42
CA ASN A 679 18.43 -21.61 29.70
C ASN A 679 17.12 -22.27 29.27
N TYR A 680 16.04 -21.49 29.25
CA TYR A 680 14.72 -21.80 28.70
C TYR A 680 14.30 -20.70 27.73
N ILE A 681 13.82 -21.07 26.55
CA ILE A 681 13.20 -20.14 25.59
C ILE A 681 11.69 -20.25 25.74
N GLY A 682 11.01 -19.09 25.84
CA GLY A 682 9.56 -18.98 25.96
C GLY A 682 8.98 -17.91 25.02
N GLN A 683 7.66 -17.94 24.84
CA GLN A 683 6.90 -16.93 24.09
C GLN A 683 5.83 -16.23 24.94
N THR A 684 5.48 -15.00 24.56
CA THR A 684 4.30 -14.30 25.07
C THR A 684 3.64 -13.46 23.98
N GLY A 685 2.30 -13.54 23.90
CA GLY A 685 1.49 -12.57 23.15
C GLY A 685 1.19 -11.31 23.96
N ASP A 686 1.07 -11.44 25.28
CA ASP A 686 0.88 -10.34 26.22
C ASP A 686 2.22 -9.71 26.63
N THR A 687 2.19 -8.69 27.49
CA THR A 687 3.37 -8.01 28.04
C THR A 687 4.29 -8.97 28.79
N LEU A 688 5.60 -8.75 28.66
CA LEU A 688 6.63 -9.50 29.37
C LEU A 688 6.38 -9.46 30.89
N ARG A 689 5.94 -8.31 31.42
CA ARG A 689 5.56 -8.15 32.82
C ARG A 689 4.49 -9.14 33.24
N HIS A 690 3.40 -9.26 32.48
CA HIS A 690 2.32 -10.19 32.82
C HIS A 690 2.83 -11.63 32.79
N ARG A 691 3.57 -12.01 31.75
CA ARG A 691 4.15 -13.36 31.64
C ARG A 691 5.11 -13.71 32.77
N MET A 692 5.95 -12.77 33.19
CA MET A 692 6.87 -12.99 34.31
C MET A 692 6.13 -13.09 35.65
N THR A 693 5.01 -12.39 35.83
CA THR A 693 4.12 -12.59 36.98
C THR A 693 3.60 -14.02 37.04
N VAL A 694 3.16 -14.57 35.90
CA VAL A 694 2.71 -15.96 35.81
C VAL A 694 3.83 -16.91 36.20
N HIS A 695 5.04 -16.78 35.64
CA HIS A 695 6.18 -17.63 36.04
C HIS A 695 6.50 -17.55 37.54
N ARG A 696 6.52 -16.35 38.13
CA ARG A 696 6.76 -16.19 39.57
C ARG A 696 5.69 -16.87 40.43
N GLN A 697 4.42 -16.76 40.04
CA GLN A 697 3.33 -17.46 40.73
C GLN A 697 3.50 -18.97 40.63
N GLN A 698 3.82 -19.49 39.44
CA GLN A 698 4.07 -20.92 39.23
C GLN A 698 5.26 -21.43 40.04
N ILE A 699 6.32 -20.64 40.19
CA ILE A 699 7.49 -21.00 41.01
C ILE A 699 7.11 -21.03 42.50
N ARG A 700 6.36 -20.03 43.00
CA ARG A 700 5.97 -19.94 44.40
C ARG A 700 4.96 -21.01 44.81
N GLU A 701 4.00 -21.32 43.95
CA GLU A 701 2.84 -22.13 44.28
C GLU A 701 2.75 -23.37 43.37
N PRO A 702 3.16 -24.56 43.89
CA PRO A 702 3.15 -25.80 43.12
C PRO A 702 1.80 -26.15 42.48
N LYS A 703 0.70 -25.81 43.15
CA LYS A 703 -0.68 -26.02 42.64
C LYS A 703 -0.99 -25.30 41.31
N TYR A 704 -0.26 -24.24 40.98
CA TYR A 704 -0.44 -23.49 39.74
C TYR A 704 0.63 -23.81 38.67
N GLN A 705 1.52 -24.77 38.91
CA GLN A 705 2.60 -25.09 37.99
C GLN A 705 2.08 -25.70 36.68
N CYS A 706 2.14 -24.92 35.60
CA CYS A 706 1.81 -25.39 34.25
C CYS A 706 3.03 -25.57 33.34
N THR A 707 4.23 -25.21 33.79
CA THR A 707 5.46 -25.31 32.98
C THR A 707 6.59 -26.02 33.74
N PRO A 708 7.33 -26.95 33.09
CA PRO A 708 8.46 -27.65 33.70
C PRO A 708 9.58 -26.70 34.17
N VAL A 709 9.83 -25.60 33.44
CA VAL A 709 10.84 -24.59 33.80
C VAL A 709 10.57 -23.97 35.16
N SER A 710 9.31 -23.67 35.49
CA SER A 710 8.95 -23.09 36.80
C SER A 710 9.20 -24.08 37.94
N GLY A 711 8.95 -25.38 37.71
CA GLY A 711 9.29 -26.44 38.68
C GLY A 711 10.81 -26.60 38.86
N HIS A 712 11.57 -26.57 37.76
CA HIS A 712 13.03 -26.61 37.81
C HIS A 712 13.60 -25.45 38.63
N ILE A 713 13.19 -24.21 38.34
CA ILE A 713 13.69 -23.02 39.05
C ILE A 713 13.38 -23.08 40.55
N ARG A 714 12.18 -23.55 40.93
CA ARG A 714 11.80 -23.72 42.34
C ARG A 714 12.77 -24.61 43.10
N ASN A 715 13.18 -25.71 42.49
CA ASN A 715 14.04 -26.71 43.14
C ASN A 715 15.52 -26.35 43.04
N CYS A 716 15.95 -25.84 41.89
CA CYS A 716 17.36 -25.61 41.60
C CYS A 716 17.90 -24.27 42.14
N ALA A 717 17.04 -23.24 42.22
CA ALA A 717 17.43 -21.88 42.62
C ALA A 717 16.66 -21.42 43.87
N LYS A 718 16.35 -22.35 44.78
CA LYS A 718 15.50 -22.12 45.96
C LYS A 718 16.03 -20.99 46.86
N ASP A 719 17.35 -20.93 47.03
CA ASP A 719 18.03 -20.01 47.95
C ASP A 719 18.75 -18.86 47.23
N VAL A 720 18.45 -18.65 45.93
CA VAL A 720 19.08 -17.62 45.10
C VAL A 720 18.05 -16.54 44.77
N PHE A 721 18.38 -15.27 45.00
CA PHE A 721 17.55 -14.14 44.57
C PHE A 721 18.34 -13.16 43.69
N PRO A 722 17.84 -12.80 42.49
CA PRO A 722 16.66 -13.36 41.84
C PRO A 722 16.89 -14.85 41.51
N ASN A 723 15.86 -15.69 41.62
CA ASN A 723 15.98 -17.14 41.36
C ASN A 723 16.11 -17.47 39.86
N PHE A 724 15.72 -16.52 39.00
CA PHE A 724 15.99 -16.56 37.57
C PHE A 724 16.21 -15.15 37.03
N THR A 725 16.81 -15.05 35.84
CA THR A 725 16.82 -13.81 35.05
C THR A 725 16.07 -14.02 33.74
N VAL A 726 15.53 -12.94 33.17
CA VAL A 726 14.84 -12.95 31.89
C VAL A 726 15.45 -11.95 30.93
N PHE A 727 15.62 -12.36 29.68
CA PHE A 727 16.13 -11.54 28.59
C PHE A 727 15.22 -11.67 27.35
N PRO A 728 14.37 -10.68 27.04
CA PRO A 728 13.60 -10.64 25.80
C PRO A 728 14.53 -10.43 24.60
N PHE A 729 14.30 -11.16 23.51
CA PHE A 729 15.26 -11.15 22.39
C PHE A 729 14.70 -11.05 20.98
N TYR A 730 13.43 -11.37 20.80
CA TYR A 730 12.81 -11.32 19.49
C TYR A 730 11.43 -10.68 19.58
N LYS A 731 11.20 -9.62 18.81
CA LYS A 731 9.91 -8.90 18.79
C LYS A 731 9.15 -9.25 17.52
N PHE A 732 7.87 -9.58 17.66
CA PHE A 732 6.98 -9.71 16.52
C PHE A 732 6.35 -8.34 16.22
N HIS A 733 6.66 -7.77 15.05
CA HIS A 733 6.20 -6.42 14.67
C HIS A 733 4.77 -6.36 14.10
N LYS A 734 4.10 -7.50 14.02
CA LYS A 734 2.70 -7.65 13.59
C LYS A 734 1.97 -8.44 14.67
N LYS A 735 0.67 -8.20 14.87
CA LYS A 735 -0.18 -9.05 15.72
C LYS A 735 -0.05 -10.48 15.21
N THR A 736 0.44 -11.38 16.05
CA THR A 736 0.61 -12.80 15.68
C THR A 736 -0.38 -13.66 16.46
N THR A 737 -0.75 -14.76 15.83
CA THR A 737 -1.38 -15.90 16.48
C THR A 737 -0.38 -16.60 17.42
N GLU A 738 -0.90 -17.43 18.31
CA GLU A 738 -0.08 -18.28 19.17
C GLU A 738 0.78 -19.25 18.35
N ILE A 739 0.19 -19.90 17.35
CA ILE A 739 0.88 -20.83 16.45
C ILE A 739 2.08 -20.18 15.73
N GLU A 740 1.94 -18.93 15.26
CA GLU A 740 3.06 -18.21 14.64
C GLU A 740 4.20 -17.95 15.63
N ARG A 741 3.88 -17.73 16.92
CA ARG A 741 4.90 -17.58 17.96
C ARG A 741 5.53 -18.93 18.30
N GLU A 742 4.75 -19.99 18.46
CA GLU A 742 5.21 -21.36 18.73
C GLU A 742 6.15 -21.88 17.63
N ASN A 743 5.82 -21.64 16.36
CA ASN A 743 6.67 -22.03 15.23
C ASN A 743 8.04 -21.32 15.31
N LYS A 744 8.03 -20.02 15.64
CA LYS A 744 9.26 -19.24 15.74
C LYS A 744 10.07 -19.60 16.99
N GLU A 745 9.40 -19.84 18.11
CA GLU A 745 9.97 -20.37 19.35
C GLU A 745 10.67 -21.70 19.10
N SER A 746 9.99 -22.65 18.45
CA SER A 746 10.52 -23.98 18.10
C SER A 746 11.78 -23.88 17.25
N LEU A 747 11.85 -22.94 16.31
CA LEU A 747 13.06 -22.67 15.52
C LEU A 747 14.23 -22.22 16.40
N PHE A 748 14.00 -21.31 17.35
CA PHE A 748 15.05 -20.84 18.25
C PHE A 748 15.46 -21.91 19.26
N ILE A 749 14.53 -22.76 19.72
CA ILE A 749 14.83 -23.94 20.52
C ILE A 749 15.70 -24.91 19.71
N SER A 750 15.32 -25.24 18.47
CA SER A 750 16.14 -26.10 17.61
C SER A 750 17.53 -25.52 17.34
N LYS A 751 17.62 -24.21 17.13
CA LYS A 751 18.87 -23.52 16.83
C LYS A 751 19.82 -23.44 18.02
N PHE A 752 19.30 -23.13 19.21
CA PHE A 752 20.11 -22.88 20.39
C PHE A 752 20.14 -24.05 21.38
N ASN A 753 19.32 -25.08 21.16
CA ASN A 753 19.20 -26.29 21.97
C ASN A 753 19.26 -26.04 23.50
N PRO A 754 18.37 -25.18 24.06
CA PRO A 754 18.32 -24.91 25.49
C PRO A 754 17.88 -26.15 26.28
N VAL A 755 18.64 -26.52 27.32
CA VAL A 755 18.41 -27.74 28.12
C VAL A 755 17.04 -27.74 28.78
N LEU A 756 16.56 -26.59 29.28
CA LEU A 756 15.28 -26.53 29.99
C LEU A 756 14.07 -26.70 29.07
N ASN A 757 14.22 -26.57 27.74
CA ASN A 757 13.16 -26.89 26.79
C ASN A 757 13.15 -28.37 26.40
N ALA A 758 14.21 -29.14 26.69
CA ALA A 758 14.25 -30.57 26.38
C ALA A 758 13.34 -31.41 27.30
N PHE A 759 13.04 -30.90 28.51
CA PHE A 759 12.08 -31.51 29.46
C PHE A 759 10.61 -31.37 29.04
N LEU A 760 10.33 -30.87 27.83
CA LEU A 760 8.98 -30.68 27.26
C LEU A 760 8.61 -31.73 26.20
N LYS A 761 9.47 -32.70 25.92
CA LYS A 761 9.17 -33.80 25.00
C LYS A 761 8.37 -34.91 25.68
#